data_AF-A0A285EGM4-F1
#
_entry.id   AF-A0A285EGM4-F1
#
_cell.length_a   1.000
_cell.length_b   1.000
_cell.length_c   1.000
_cell.angle_alpha   90.00
_cell.angle_beta   90.00
_cell.angle_gamma   90.00
#
_symmetry.space_group_name_H-M   'P 1'
#
loop_
_entity.id
_entity.type
_entity.pdbx_description
1 polymer ?
#
loop_
_entity_poly.entity_id
_entity_poly.type
_entity_poly.pdbx_seq_one_letter_code
_entity_poly.pdbx_strand_id
1 'polypeptide(L)'
;MDRSREAVDVMERNAMKERVLTPLGLGLLAPRQATRRHLRAGLSLDGFFDELNRRGVRYAVLRWFETLPDVEPGEDVDILVADEDLPLLQTLVRSHRVAPARQEFDVYSVTGLPGSDFRGIPYLSPALAARVLERAVLWRGRYRAPSPVDHFDSMAYHVVYHKGLRSGLPGEPGGRPAAGSPEHDYTSVLGDLAAGAGLSIRLTLDDLDAHLAGTGLRPPLDTLEKLAEDNPWLRDHLEDEFGPAHAGIPGLAVFVVREQAAGLIDRMRAELLREGWEPLATVPLTPEQAARVRARVRGGNWGAGPWAVGGGGPTAYVVAYDLAAVVDDGTGSTPDRVTAAKLAIRRRLLAGQPAEARFNPLHSSDNPRQALDYLDALEDPGLAAGLRTRVADLRATMTFPYPMVELLPSQRRRAVTAVVAHPEFGECVCKLFAPSARRFLERELRARTEFADLPEVPALLEAGSNWLLSPRYRDTRAHVRRSLPDGPHVQLTPRTSRALAGLARTLHDRGSYLLDLTPLNLMSDAGEGLKVIDWEFLQDLPDERPRLADSPTVVGRGARSPEADTPLGVSSYGDRVLTVFSPRVTGVPTRLLLGPATGPVALLAEPGMVLAWLLLVVRTAVKRSRTRGLRVARRTVRGVVARLERRGR
;
A
#
# COMPACT_ATOMS: atom_id res chain seq x y z
N MET A 1 12.67 -32.80 -33.14
CA MET A 1 13.62 -32.03 -32.30
C MET A 1 13.10 -30.66 -31.85
N ASP A 2 11.85 -30.30 -32.16
CA ASP A 2 11.33 -28.95 -31.89
C ASP A 2 10.33 -28.86 -30.70
N ARG A 3 9.65 -29.97 -30.34
CA ARG A 3 8.68 -29.98 -29.23
C ARG A 3 9.30 -29.95 -27.82
N SER A 4 10.58 -30.27 -27.68
CA SER A 4 11.28 -30.27 -26.39
C SER A 4 11.81 -28.89 -25.97
N ARG A 5 11.89 -27.92 -26.90
CA ARG A 5 12.26 -26.53 -26.59
C ARG A 5 11.06 -25.70 -26.14
N GLU A 6 9.88 -25.95 -26.71
CA GLU A 6 8.63 -25.28 -26.32
C GLU A 6 8.18 -25.65 -24.90
N ALA A 7 8.31 -26.92 -24.50
CA ALA A 7 7.93 -27.37 -23.15
C ALA A 7 8.86 -26.80 -22.05
N VAL A 8 10.14 -26.59 -22.36
CA VAL A 8 11.12 -26.00 -21.43
C VAL A 8 10.90 -24.48 -21.30
N ASP A 9 10.51 -23.82 -22.38
CA ASP A 9 10.25 -22.38 -22.41
C ASP A 9 8.91 -22.01 -21.70
N VAL A 10 7.89 -22.87 -21.78
CA VAL A 10 6.64 -22.73 -20.99
C VAL A 10 6.90 -22.97 -19.49
N MET A 11 7.73 -23.94 -19.12
CA MET A 11 8.13 -24.18 -17.73
C MET A 11 8.98 -23.03 -17.15
N GLU A 12 9.92 -22.48 -17.92
CA GLU A 12 10.73 -21.32 -17.48
C GLU A 12 9.90 -20.04 -17.37
N ARG A 13 8.91 -19.82 -18.25
CA ARG A 13 7.99 -18.68 -18.14
C ARG A 13 7.05 -18.79 -16.93
N ASN A 14 6.62 -19.99 -16.56
CA ASN A 14 5.81 -20.21 -15.35
C ASN A 14 6.65 -20.09 -14.07
N ALA A 15 7.89 -20.58 -14.07
CA ALA A 15 8.81 -20.43 -12.92
C ALA A 15 9.30 -18.98 -12.71
N MET A 16 9.24 -18.13 -13.75
CA MET A 16 9.61 -16.72 -13.65
C MET A 16 8.45 -15.82 -13.20
N LYS A 17 7.19 -16.22 -13.41
CA LYS A 17 6.00 -15.49 -12.93
C LYS A 17 5.78 -15.57 -11.41
N GLU A 18 6.28 -16.61 -10.73
CA GLU A 18 6.24 -16.69 -9.26
C GLU A 18 7.26 -15.78 -8.53
N ARG A 19 8.12 -15.06 -9.27
CA ARG A 19 9.13 -14.16 -8.70
C ARG A 19 8.79 -12.69 -8.89
N VAL A 20 7.55 -12.30 -8.61
CA VAL A 20 7.22 -10.89 -8.40
C VAL A 20 7.85 -10.43 -7.08
N LEU A 21 8.76 -9.47 -7.22
CA LEU A 21 9.47 -8.77 -6.17
C LEU A 21 8.51 -8.11 -5.19
N THR A 22 8.32 -8.67 -4.00
CA THR A 22 7.86 -7.92 -2.82
C THR A 22 8.90 -6.85 -2.47
N PRO A 23 8.56 -5.54 -2.44
CA PRO A 23 9.48 -4.54 -1.93
C PRO A 23 9.50 -4.59 -0.39
N LEU A 24 10.68 -4.87 0.13
CA LEU A 24 11.20 -4.47 1.45
C LEU A 24 10.45 -4.98 2.71
N GLY A 25 10.99 -6.07 3.26
CA GLY A 25 11.48 -6.05 4.65
C GLY A 25 10.45 -6.24 5.76
N LEU A 26 9.88 -7.45 5.85
CA LEU A 26 9.42 -8.03 7.11
C LEU A 26 10.11 -9.39 7.26
N GLY A 27 10.74 -9.59 8.41
CA GLY A 27 11.52 -10.79 8.71
C GLY A 27 10.66 -12.06 8.70
N LEU A 28 11.29 -13.15 8.25
CA LEU A 28 10.90 -14.55 8.50
C LEU A 28 9.40 -14.84 8.44
N LEU A 29 8.78 -14.60 7.28
CA LEU A 29 7.55 -15.32 6.94
C LEU A 29 7.93 -16.76 6.60
N ALA A 30 7.32 -17.73 7.26
CA ALA A 30 7.36 -19.14 6.86
C ALA A 30 7.02 -19.24 5.36
N PRO A 31 7.65 -20.15 4.59
CA PRO A 31 7.34 -20.30 3.17
C PRO A 31 5.83 -20.48 3.00
N ARG A 32 5.20 -19.60 2.21
CA ARG A 32 3.79 -19.73 1.85
C ARG A 32 3.56 -21.14 1.32
N GLN A 33 2.67 -21.89 1.95
CA GLN A 33 2.24 -23.15 1.36
C GLN A 33 1.50 -22.81 0.05
N ALA A 34 1.81 -23.50 -1.05
CA ALA A 34 1.15 -23.28 -2.34
C ALA A 34 -0.36 -23.59 -2.26
N THR A 35 -1.17 -23.34 -3.27
CA THR A 35 -2.56 -23.87 -3.28
C THR A 35 -2.57 -25.36 -3.63
N ARG A 36 -1.71 -25.74 -4.58
CA ARG A 36 -1.56 -27.10 -5.04
C ARG A 36 -0.92 -28.04 -4.02
N ARG A 37 -1.50 -29.23 -3.88
CA ARG A 37 -1.14 -30.29 -2.93
C ARG A 37 -1.08 -31.64 -3.63
N HIS A 38 -0.39 -32.59 -3.01
CA HIS A 38 -0.29 -33.96 -3.54
C HIS A 38 -0.85 -34.95 -2.53
N LEU A 39 -1.48 -36.00 -3.04
CA LEU A 39 -1.98 -37.10 -2.22
C LEU A 39 -0.87 -37.75 -1.37
N ARG A 40 -1.21 -38.16 -0.15
CA ARG A 40 -0.27 -38.86 0.74
C ARG A 40 0.06 -40.26 0.20
N ALA A 41 1.28 -40.71 0.50
CA ALA A 41 1.77 -42.04 0.10
C ALA A 41 0.90 -43.15 0.68
N GLY A 42 0.55 -44.15 -0.12
CA GLY A 42 -0.22 -45.32 0.32
C GLY A 42 -1.70 -45.06 0.53
N LEU A 43 -2.21 -43.87 0.15
CA LEU A 43 -3.62 -43.54 0.15
C LEU A 43 -4.10 -43.53 -1.31
N SER A 44 -5.13 -44.31 -1.64
CA SER A 44 -5.82 -44.21 -2.93
C SER A 44 -6.74 -42.99 -2.95
N LEU A 45 -7.19 -42.58 -4.14
CA LEU A 45 -8.13 -41.46 -4.26
C LEU A 45 -9.45 -41.76 -3.55
N ASP A 46 -9.97 -42.99 -3.70
CA ASP A 46 -11.12 -43.46 -2.94
C ASP A 46 -10.88 -43.44 -1.43
N GLY A 47 -9.75 -43.98 -0.97
CA GLY A 47 -9.41 -43.99 0.45
C GLY A 47 -9.28 -42.60 1.05
N PHE A 48 -8.89 -41.60 0.23
CA PHE A 48 -8.88 -40.20 0.64
C PHE A 48 -10.28 -39.66 0.90
N PHE A 49 -11.23 -39.86 -0.02
CA PHE A 49 -12.60 -39.37 0.14
C PHE A 49 -13.37 -40.13 1.22
N ASP A 50 -13.15 -41.45 1.33
CA ASP A 50 -13.70 -42.27 2.42
C ASP A 50 -13.23 -41.73 3.79
N GLU A 51 -11.97 -41.35 3.90
CA GLU A 51 -11.42 -40.79 5.13
C GLU A 51 -11.96 -39.39 5.45
N LEU A 52 -12.17 -38.54 4.45
CA LEU A 52 -12.85 -37.24 4.64
C LEU A 52 -14.28 -37.43 5.15
N ASN A 53 -15.04 -38.32 4.52
CA ASN A 53 -16.40 -38.65 4.93
C ASN A 53 -16.46 -39.21 6.35
N ARG A 54 -15.55 -40.16 6.67
CA ARG A 54 -15.45 -40.77 8.00
C ARG A 54 -15.13 -39.74 9.10
N ARG A 55 -14.32 -38.73 8.78
CA ARG A 55 -13.97 -37.63 9.69
C ARG A 55 -15.00 -36.51 9.75
N GLY A 56 -16.07 -36.59 8.95
CA GLY A 56 -17.10 -35.55 8.89
C GLY A 56 -16.61 -34.23 8.30
N VAL A 57 -15.55 -34.25 7.48
CA VAL A 57 -15.03 -33.04 6.83
C VAL A 57 -16.07 -32.49 5.88
N ARG A 58 -16.35 -31.19 5.96
CA ARG A 58 -17.24 -30.49 5.03
C ARG A 58 -16.46 -30.06 3.79
N TYR A 59 -16.63 -30.81 2.70
CA TYR A 59 -15.97 -30.55 1.42
C TYR A 59 -16.91 -30.76 0.23
N ALA A 60 -16.51 -30.26 -0.94
CA ALA A 60 -17.09 -30.58 -2.24
C ALA A 60 -16.00 -30.61 -3.33
N VAL A 61 -16.05 -31.60 -4.20
CA VAL A 61 -15.25 -31.64 -5.45
C VAL A 61 -15.95 -30.76 -6.47
N LEU A 62 -15.30 -29.68 -6.91
CA LEU A 62 -15.99 -28.57 -7.59
C LEU A 62 -16.42 -28.88 -9.03
N ARG A 63 -15.67 -29.73 -9.72
CA ARG A 63 -15.91 -30.09 -11.13
C ARG A 63 -15.24 -31.42 -11.46
N TRP A 64 -15.67 -32.03 -12.57
CA TRP A 64 -15.12 -33.29 -13.10
C TRP A 64 -15.18 -34.47 -12.12
N PHE A 65 -16.10 -34.43 -11.16
CA PHE A 65 -16.27 -35.51 -10.18
C PHE A 65 -16.93 -36.76 -10.78
N GLU A 66 -17.48 -36.64 -11.99
CA GLU A 66 -18.17 -37.70 -12.73
C GLU A 66 -17.21 -38.81 -13.18
N THR A 67 -15.96 -38.46 -13.44
CA THR A 67 -14.91 -39.41 -13.87
C THR A 67 -14.21 -40.08 -12.69
N LEU A 68 -14.39 -39.59 -11.45
CA LEU A 68 -13.74 -40.16 -10.28
C LEU A 68 -14.08 -41.66 -10.08
N PRO A 69 -13.09 -42.48 -9.71
CA PRO A 69 -11.73 -42.12 -9.27
C PRO A 69 -10.70 -41.91 -10.40
N ASP A 70 -11.11 -42.01 -11.66
CA ASP A 70 -10.21 -41.87 -12.81
C ASP A 70 -10.02 -40.38 -13.14
N VAL A 71 -8.78 -39.92 -12.99
CA VAL A 71 -8.37 -38.54 -13.32
C VAL A 71 -7.42 -38.59 -14.51
N GLU A 72 -7.66 -37.75 -15.51
CA GLU A 72 -6.82 -37.73 -16.72
C GLU A 72 -5.37 -37.36 -16.38
N PRO A 73 -4.38 -37.94 -17.08
CA PRO A 73 -2.97 -37.63 -16.81
C PRO A 73 -2.65 -36.14 -16.97
N GLY A 74 -2.27 -35.50 -15.87
CA GLY A 74 -1.91 -34.07 -15.83
C GLY A 74 -3.02 -33.16 -15.27
N GLU A 75 -4.22 -33.69 -15.05
CA GLU A 75 -5.32 -32.97 -14.41
C GLU A 75 -5.24 -33.06 -12.87
N ASP A 76 -5.70 -32.00 -12.20
CA ASP A 76 -5.83 -31.92 -10.76
C ASP A 76 -7.28 -32.05 -10.29
N VAL A 77 -7.46 -32.36 -9.00
CA VAL A 77 -8.78 -32.41 -8.37
C VAL A 77 -9.00 -31.12 -7.59
N ASP A 78 -9.94 -30.30 -8.05
CA ASP A 78 -10.35 -29.10 -7.35
C ASP A 78 -11.32 -29.41 -6.23
N ILE A 79 -10.90 -29.11 -5.00
CA ILE A 79 -11.69 -29.36 -3.80
C ILE A 79 -11.89 -28.08 -3.01
N LEU A 80 -13.15 -27.78 -2.68
CA LEU A 80 -13.51 -26.75 -1.72
C LEU A 80 -13.72 -27.40 -0.35
N VAL A 81 -13.19 -26.78 0.70
CA VAL A 81 -13.34 -27.23 2.10
C VAL A 81 -13.77 -26.08 3.01
N ALA A 82 -14.53 -26.40 4.05
CA ALA A 82 -14.82 -25.43 5.11
C ALA A 82 -13.53 -24.95 5.79
N ASP A 83 -13.50 -23.68 6.20
CA ASP A 83 -12.31 -23.04 6.80
C ASP A 83 -11.83 -23.80 8.05
N GLU A 84 -12.76 -24.23 8.90
CA GLU A 84 -12.48 -24.98 10.14
C GLU A 84 -11.98 -26.40 9.90
N ASP A 85 -12.29 -26.99 8.73
CA ASP A 85 -11.91 -28.37 8.39
C ASP A 85 -10.64 -28.44 7.53
N LEU A 86 -10.16 -27.29 7.03
CA LEU A 86 -8.92 -27.21 6.27
C LEU A 86 -7.73 -27.88 6.99
N PRO A 87 -7.52 -27.71 8.31
CA PRO A 87 -6.45 -28.41 9.03
C PRO A 87 -6.58 -29.94 8.97
N LEU A 88 -7.81 -30.48 9.01
CA LEU A 88 -8.05 -31.92 8.92
C LEU A 88 -7.71 -32.46 7.54
N LEU A 89 -8.16 -31.79 6.47
CA LEU A 89 -7.83 -32.14 5.09
C LEU A 89 -6.31 -32.10 4.87
N GLN A 90 -5.62 -31.09 5.41
CA GLN A 90 -4.17 -30.95 5.32
C GLN A 90 -3.38 -32.12 5.94
N THR A 91 -3.99 -32.94 6.81
CA THR A 91 -3.33 -34.16 7.32
C THR A 91 -3.23 -35.28 6.28
N LEU A 92 -4.06 -35.22 5.23
CA LEU A 92 -4.20 -36.24 4.18
C LEU A 92 -3.46 -35.89 2.89
N VAL A 93 -3.07 -34.63 2.74
CA VAL A 93 -2.30 -34.12 1.58
C VAL A 93 -0.95 -33.54 2.02
N ARG A 94 0.02 -33.46 1.10
CA ARG A 94 1.37 -32.93 1.39
C ARG A 94 1.75 -31.83 0.40
N SER A 95 2.55 -30.88 0.86
CA SER A 95 3.11 -29.81 0.03
C SER A 95 4.30 -30.31 -0.81
N HIS A 96 4.15 -30.28 -2.14
CA HIS A 96 5.15 -30.14 -3.25
C HIS A 96 6.55 -30.81 -3.19
N ARG A 97 6.88 -31.64 -2.22
CA ARG A 97 8.18 -32.33 -2.10
C ARG A 97 8.07 -33.85 -2.17
N VAL A 98 7.06 -34.37 -2.87
CA VAL A 98 6.88 -35.81 -3.01
C VAL A 98 6.82 -36.19 -4.49
N ALA A 99 7.29 -37.40 -4.79
CA ALA A 99 7.56 -37.92 -6.14
C ALA A 99 6.49 -37.57 -7.20
N PRO A 100 6.89 -37.36 -8.46
CA PRO A 100 6.07 -36.82 -9.58
C PRO A 100 4.95 -37.74 -10.10
N ALA A 101 4.50 -38.73 -9.33
CA ALA A 101 3.50 -39.72 -9.73
C ALA A 101 2.29 -39.76 -8.79
N ARG A 102 1.89 -38.62 -8.22
CA ARG A 102 0.77 -38.56 -7.28
C ARG A 102 -0.28 -37.58 -7.73
N GLN A 103 -1.54 -37.95 -7.49
CA GLN A 103 -2.68 -37.11 -7.79
C GLN A 103 -2.51 -35.72 -7.16
N GLU A 104 -2.63 -34.72 -8.02
CA GLU A 104 -2.59 -33.31 -7.66
C GLU A 104 -3.98 -32.85 -7.21
N PHE A 105 -4.01 -31.97 -6.22
CA PHE A 105 -5.21 -31.33 -5.71
C PHE A 105 -5.00 -29.82 -5.65
N ASP A 106 -5.95 -29.07 -6.17
CA ASP A 106 -6.08 -27.66 -5.88
C ASP A 106 -7.11 -27.48 -4.76
N VAL A 107 -6.60 -27.12 -3.57
CA VAL A 107 -7.40 -27.03 -2.34
C VAL A 107 -7.80 -25.59 -2.09
N TYR A 108 -9.10 -25.33 -2.07
CA TYR A 108 -9.67 -24.01 -1.80
C TYR A 108 -10.47 -24.01 -0.50
N SER A 109 -10.50 -22.88 0.19
CA SER A 109 -11.34 -22.66 1.37
C SER A 109 -12.32 -21.50 1.17
N VAL A 110 -13.35 -21.41 2.01
CA VAL A 110 -14.44 -20.43 1.90
C VAL A 110 -13.91 -19.00 1.94
N THR A 111 -12.96 -18.70 2.83
CA THR A 111 -12.36 -17.36 2.93
C THR A 111 -11.01 -17.21 2.23
N GLY A 112 -10.54 -18.23 1.52
CA GLY A 112 -9.21 -18.22 0.92
C GLY A 112 -8.10 -18.11 1.97
N LEU A 113 -8.14 -18.99 2.99
CA LEU A 113 -7.11 -19.11 4.01
C LEU A 113 -5.72 -19.33 3.37
N PRO A 114 -4.61 -18.92 4.04
CA PRO A 114 -3.27 -19.02 3.46
C PRO A 114 -2.94 -20.40 2.89
N GLY A 115 -2.61 -20.43 1.58
CA GLY A 115 -2.29 -21.69 0.89
C GLY A 115 -3.52 -22.51 0.47
N SER A 116 -4.68 -21.86 0.47
CA SER A 116 -5.94 -22.33 -0.13
C SER A 116 -6.70 -21.19 -0.83
N ASP A 117 -5.96 -20.12 -1.18
CA ASP A 117 -6.45 -18.97 -1.92
C ASP A 117 -6.17 -19.13 -3.42
N PHE A 118 -6.93 -18.40 -4.24
CA PHE A 118 -6.65 -18.20 -5.66
C PHE A 118 -6.06 -16.81 -5.83
N ARG A 119 -4.74 -16.73 -6.01
CA ARG A 119 -4.02 -15.45 -6.28
C ARG A 119 -4.27 -14.38 -5.20
N GLY A 120 -4.41 -14.79 -3.95
CA GLY A 120 -4.63 -13.90 -2.81
C GLY A 120 -6.09 -13.58 -2.49
N ILE A 121 -7.06 -14.13 -3.23
CA ILE A 121 -8.50 -13.99 -2.99
C ILE A 121 -9.18 -15.37 -2.87
N PRO A 122 -10.38 -15.47 -2.29
CA PRO A 122 -11.18 -16.70 -2.33
C PRO A 122 -11.43 -17.18 -3.77
N TYR A 123 -11.48 -18.49 -3.97
CA TYR A 123 -11.69 -19.06 -5.31
C TYR A 123 -13.13 -18.86 -5.82
N LEU A 124 -14.13 -19.07 -4.96
CA LEU A 124 -15.52 -18.66 -5.18
C LEU A 124 -15.83 -17.50 -4.24
N SER A 125 -16.89 -16.73 -4.52
CA SER A 125 -17.41 -15.79 -3.53
C SER A 125 -17.79 -16.56 -2.25
N PRO A 126 -17.56 -16.02 -1.04
CA PRO A 126 -17.84 -16.76 0.20
C PRO A 126 -19.29 -17.25 0.32
N ALA A 127 -20.24 -16.49 -0.22
CA ALA A 127 -21.65 -16.88 -0.29
C ALA A 127 -21.83 -18.15 -1.14
N LEU A 128 -21.25 -18.18 -2.36
CA LEU A 128 -21.32 -19.35 -3.23
C LEU A 128 -20.56 -20.55 -2.63
N ALA A 129 -19.38 -20.33 -2.06
CA ALA A 129 -18.59 -21.37 -1.41
C ALA A 129 -19.34 -22.02 -0.24
N ALA A 130 -19.92 -21.21 0.65
CA ALA A 130 -20.72 -21.71 1.76
C ALA A 130 -21.94 -22.50 1.28
N ARG A 131 -22.64 -21.99 0.26
CA ARG A 131 -23.83 -22.62 -0.32
C ARG A 131 -23.50 -23.97 -0.97
N VAL A 132 -22.40 -24.06 -1.72
CA VAL A 132 -21.90 -25.31 -2.31
C VAL A 132 -21.63 -26.36 -1.23
N LEU A 133 -20.96 -25.98 -0.13
CA LEU A 133 -20.64 -26.91 0.96
C LEU A 133 -21.89 -27.36 1.74
N GLU A 134 -22.81 -26.44 2.01
CA GLU A 134 -24.05 -26.72 2.74
C GLU A 134 -24.97 -27.67 1.98
N ARG A 135 -25.06 -27.49 0.65
CA ARG A 135 -25.95 -28.26 -0.23
C ARG A 135 -25.25 -29.40 -0.97
N ALA A 136 -23.99 -29.70 -0.62
CA ALA A 136 -23.23 -30.76 -1.27
C ALA A 136 -23.90 -32.14 -1.11
N VAL A 137 -24.03 -32.86 -2.21
CA VAL A 137 -24.64 -34.19 -2.29
C VAL A 137 -23.57 -35.27 -2.45
N LEU A 138 -23.86 -36.51 -2.02
CA LEU A 138 -22.98 -37.65 -2.25
C LEU A 138 -23.19 -38.20 -3.67
N TRP A 139 -22.24 -37.92 -4.56
CA TRP A 139 -22.15 -38.57 -5.86
C TRP A 139 -21.62 -40.00 -5.73
N ARG A 140 -22.32 -40.96 -6.34
CA ARG A 140 -22.05 -42.41 -6.25
C ARG A 140 -21.87 -42.91 -4.82
N GLY A 141 -22.53 -42.28 -3.84
CA GLY A 141 -22.42 -42.62 -2.42
C GLY A 141 -21.07 -42.34 -1.78
N ARG A 142 -20.13 -41.69 -2.47
CA ARG A 142 -18.74 -41.51 -2.00
C ARG A 142 -18.24 -40.07 -2.09
N TYR A 143 -18.34 -39.42 -3.24
CA TYR A 143 -17.72 -38.11 -3.44
C TYR A 143 -18.72 -37.01 -3.11
N ARG A 144 -18.41 -36.10 -2.17
CA ARG A 144 -19.24 -34.90 -2.02
C ARG A 144 -19.04 -33.98 -3.22
N ALA A 145 -20.12 -33.65 -3.90
CA ALA A 145 -20.15 -32.78 -5.07
C ALA A 145 -21.22 -31.69 -4.89
N PRO A 146 -21.14 -30.55 -5.60
CA PRO A 146 -22.19 -29.54 -5.59
C PRO A 146 -23.56 -30.12 -5.96
N SER A 147 -24.65 -29.57 -5.42
CA SER A 147 -25.99 -29.88 -5.92
C SER A 147 -26.13 -29.47 -7.40
N PRO A 148 -27.07 -30.00 -8.20
CA PRO A 148 -27.15 -29.69 -9.64
C PRO A 148 -27.13 -28.19 -9.98
N VAL A 149 -27.90 -27.39 -9.24
CA VAL A 149 -27.92 -25.92 -9.41
C VAL A 149 -26.60 -25.29 -8.97
N ASP A 150 -26.04 -25.74 -7.85
CA ASP A 150 -24.76 -25.21 -7.35
C ASP A 150 -23.58 -25.60 -8.25
N HIS A 151 -23.66 -26.74 -8.95
CA HIS A 151 -22.67 -27.16 -9.94
C HIS A 151 -22.69 -26.23 -11.15
N PHE A 152 -23.88 -25.91 -11.67
CA PHE A 152 -24.03 -24.89 -12.71
C PHE A 152 -23.43 -23.55 -12.26
N ASP A 153 -23.84 -23.05 -11.09
CA ASP A 153 -23.40 -21.73 -10.61
C ASP A 153 -21.88 -21.68 -10.34
N SER A 154 -21.28 -22.73 -9.78
CA SER A 154 -19.83 -22.80 -9.59
C SER A 154 -19.05 -22.91 -10.90
N MET A 155 -19.60 -23.63 -11.89
CA MET A 155 -19.00 -23.73 -13.22
C MET A 155 -19.12 -22.42 -13.99
N ALA A 156 -20.27 -21.74 -13.93
CA ALA A 156 -20.48 -20.43 -14.51
C ALA A 156 -19.52 -19.40 -13.91
N TYR A 157 -19.37 -19.38 -12.58
CA TYR A 157 -18.39 -18.54 -11.89
C TYR A 157 -16.97 -18.78 -12.41
N HIS A 158 -16.56 -20.05 -12.52
CA HIS A 158 -15.24 -20.42 -13.03
C HIS A 158 -15.00 -19.92 -14.46
N VAL A 159 -15.98 -20.14 -15.33
CA VAL A 159 -15.93 -19.74 -16.74
C VAL A 159 -15.84 -18.23 -16.87
N VAL A 160 -16.72 -17.48 -16.18
CA VAL A 160 -16.77 -16.01 -16.28
C VAL A 160 -15.53 -15.37 -15.70
N TYR A 161 -15.19 -15.67 -14.44
CA TYR A 161 -14.20 -14.86 -13.73
C TYR A 161 -12.78 -15.41 -13.79
N HIS A 162 -12.57 -16.73 -13.91
CA HIS A 162 -11.24 -17.34 -13.92
C HIS A 162 -10.71 -17.62 -15.33
N LYS A 163 -11.60 -18.04 -16.24
CA LYS A 163 -11.23 -18.34 -17.64
C LYS A 163 -11.47 -17.15 -18.56
N GLY A 164 -12.60 -16.45 -18.41
CA GLY A 164 -13.05 -15.38 -19.29
C GLY A 164 -13.12 -15.86 -20.73
N LEU A 165 -12.60 -15.08 -21.68
CA LEU A 165 -12.54 -15.44 -23.10
C LEU A 165 -11.82 -16.78 -23.37
N ARG A 166 -10.92 -17.22 -22.49
CA ARG A 166 -10.21 -18.52 -22.66
C ARG A 166 -11.11 -19.74 -22.47
N SER A 167 -12.34 -19.54 -21.99
CA SER A 167 -13.36 -20.60 -21.93
C SER A 167 -13.89 -21.01 -23.31
N GLY A 168 -13.67 -20.17 -24.34
CA GLY A 168 -14.25 -20.37 -25.66
C GLY A 168 -15.68 -19.82 -25.81
N LEU A 169 -16.30 -19.31 -24.74
CA LEU A 169 -17.59 -18.63 -24.84
C LEU A 169 -17.42 -17.23 -25.47
N PRO A 170 -18.42 -16.74 -26.25
CA PRO A 170 -18.44 -15.35 -26.70
C PRO A 170 -18.67 -14.41 -25.51
N GLY A 171 -18.12 -13.19 -25.61
CA GLY A 171 -18.33 -12.16 -24.59
C GLY A 171 -19.79 -11.74 -24.49
N GLU A 172 -20.36 -11.34 -25.64
CA GLU A 172 -21.71 -10.79 -25.77
C GLU A 172 -22.59 -11.62 -26.71
N PRO A 173 -23.93 -11.46 -26.67
CA PRO A 173 -24.85 -12.11 -27.60
C PRO A 173 -24.55 -11.80 -29.07
N GLY A 174 -24.39 -12.85 -29.89
CA GLY A 174 -24.04 -12.72 -31.31
C GLY A 174 -22.55 -12.42 -31.57
N GLY A 175 -21.75 -12.26 -30.51
CA GLY A 175 -20.30 -12.17 -30.60
C GLY A 175 -19.67 -13.47 -31.10
N ARG A 176 -18.47 -13.36 -31.68
CA ARG A 176 -17.70 -14.55 -32.08
C ARG A 176 -17.05 -15.17 -30.83
N PRO A 177 -17.02 -16.51 -30.72
CA PRO A 177 -16.17 -17.21 -29.76
C PRO A 177 -14.73 -16.68 -29.83
N ALA A 178 -14.08 -16.55 -28.68
CA ALA A 178 -12.69 -16.13 -28.64
C ALA A 178 -11.79 -17.09 -29.44
N ALA A 179 -10.83 -16.55 -30.19
CA ALA A 179 -9.89 -17.36 -30.95
C ALA A 179 -8.94 -18.11 -30.00
N GLY A 180 -9.10 -19.42 -29.89
CA GLY A 180 -8.24 -20.30 -29.08
C GLY A 180 -8.81 -21.71 -28.96
N SER A 181 -7.97 -22.65 -28.51
CA SER A 181 -8.41 -23.99 -28.10
C SER A 181 -8.66 -23.97 -26.59
N PRO A 182 -9.93 -23.92 -26.13
CA PRO A 182 -10.21 -23.99 -24.70
C PRO A 182 -9.76 -25.35 -24.14
N GLU A 183 -9.38 -25.37 -22.86
CA GLU A 183 -8.91 -26.59 -22.19
C GLU A 183 -10.01 -27.67 -22.13
N HIS A 184 -11.26 -27.24 -22.01
CA HIS A 184 -12.43 -28.11 -22.01
C HIS A 184 -13.56 -27.48 -22.86
N ASP A 185 -14.52 -28.30 -23.27
CA ASP A 185 -15.75 -27.82 -23.91
C ASP A 185 -16.75 -27.28 -22.87
N TYR A 186 -16.44 -26.10 -22.34
CA TYR A 186 -17.29 -25.42 -21.36
C TYR A 186 -18.69 -25.11 -21.88
N THR A 187 -18.86 -24.96 -23.21
CA THR A 187 -20.16 -24.66 -23.81
C THR A 187 -21.11 -25.83 -23.66
N SER A 188 -20.68 -27.03 -24.04
CA SER A 188 -21.48 -28.24 -23.88
C SER A 188 -21.75 -28.55 -22.41
N VAL A 189 -20.71 -28.46 -21.56
CA VAL A 189 -20.83 -28.73 -20.11
C VAL A 189 -21.83 -27.78 -19.44
N LEU A 190 -21.73 -26.46 -19.67
CA LEU A 190 -22.69 -25.51 -19.11
C LEU A 190 -24.09 -25.69 -19.69
N GLY A 191 -24.22 -26.07 -20.96
CA GLY A 191 -25.50 -26.37 -21.59
C GLY A 191 -26.21 -27.55 -20.92
N ASP A 192 -25.49 -28.64 -20.69
CA ASP A 192 -26.01 -29.82 -20.01
C ASP A 192 -26.39 -29.52 -18.55
N LEU A 193 -25.54 -28.77 -17.84
CA LEU A 193 -25.82 -28.34 -16.46
C LEU A 193 -27.04 -27.41 -16.40
N ALA A 194 -27.17 -26.46 -17.32
CA ALA A 194 -28.32 -25.57 -17.39
C ALA A 194 -29.61 -26.35 -17.66
N ALA A 195 -29.60 -27.28 -18.63
CA ALA A 195 -30.74 -28.13 -18.94
C ALA A 195 -31.12 -29.01 -17.74
N GLY A 196 -30.15 -29.62 -17.07
CA GLY A 196 -30.37 -30.43 -15.87
C GLY A 196 -30.90 -29.64 -14.68
N ALA A 197 -30.56 -28.35 -14.58
CA ALA A 197 -31.08 -27.43 -13.58
C ALA A 197 -32.40 -26.75 -13.99
N GLY A 198 -32.89 -26.98 -15.21
CA GLY A 198 -34.09 -26.32 -15.74
C GLY A 198 -33.91 -24.82 -16.00
N LEU A 199 -32.67 -24.37 -16.25
CA LEU A 199 -32.32 -22.98 -16.50
C LEU A 199 -32.36 -22.68 -18.01
N SER A 200 -33.00 -21.56 -18.38
CA SER A 200 -32.99 -21.05 -19.74
C SER A 200 -32.06 -19.84 -19.80
N ILE A 201 -30.81 -20.08 -20.18
CA ILE A 201 -29.76 -19.06 -20.22
C ILE A 201 -28.97 -19.18 -21.51
N ARG A 202 -28.63 -18.05 -22.10
CA ARG A 202 -27.71 -17.99 -23.24
C ARG A 202 -26.29 -18.10 -22.71
N LEU A 203 -25.45 -18.91 -23.37
CA LEU A 203 -24.09 -19.18 -22.92
C LEU A 203 -23.11 -18.13 -23.47
N THR A 204 -23.24 -16.90 -22.98
CA THR A 204 -22.29 -15.80 -23.18
C THR A 204 -21.71 -15.38 -21.84
N LEU A 205 -20.54 -14.72 -21.83
CA LEU A 205 -19.96 -14.23 -20.58
C LEU A 205 -20.86 -13.19 -19.91
N ASP A 206 -21.47 -12.27 -20.68
CA ASP A 206 -22.41 -11.26 -20.17
C ASP A 206 -23.67 -11.90 -19.55
N ASP A 207 -24.28 -12.88 -20.21
CA ASP A 207 -25.50 -13.53 -19.70
C ASP A 207 -25.20 -14.36 -18.43
N LEU A 208 -24.03 -15.00 -18.35
CA LEU A 208 -23.60 -15.74 -17.16
C LEU A 208 -23.27 -14.79 -15.99
N ASP A 209 -22.59 -13.66 -16.25
CA ASP A 209 -22.36 -12.63 -15.22
C ASP A 209 -23.69 -12.05 -14.71
N ALA A 210 -24.63 -11.73 -15.60
CA ALA A 210 -25.96 -11.24 -15.24
C ALA A 210 -26.75 -12.25 -14.39
N HIS A 211 -26.65 -13.56 -14.71
CA HIS A 211 -27.25 -14.61 -13.89
C HIS A 211 -26.62 -14.70 -12.49
N LEU A 212 -25.29 -14.66 -12.41
CA LEU A 212 -24.59 -14.66 -11.13
C LEU A 212 -24.89 -13.38 -10.31
N ALA A 213 -25.07 -12.23 -10.97
CA ALA A 213 -25.50 -10.99 -10.33
C ALA A 213 -26.92 -11.11 -9.79
N GLY A 214 -27.87 -11.57 -10.61
CA GLY A 214 -29.28 -11.71 -10.26
C GLY A 214 -29.55 -12.72 -9.13
N THR A 215 -28.64 -13.68 -8.95
CA THR A 215 -28.69 -14.67 -7.86
C THR A 215 -27.85 -14.27 -6.64
N GLY A 216 -27.21 -13.10 -6.64
CA GLY A 216 -26.37 -12.61 -5.54
C GLY A 216 -25.05 -13.36 -5.36
N LEU A 217 -24.56 -14.02 -6.41
CA LEU A 217 -23.34 -14.84 -6.41
C LEU A 217 -22.14 -14.14 -7.08
N ARG A 218 -22.38 -13.07 -7.85
CA ARG A 218 -21.35 -12.22 -8.45
C ARG A 218 -20.38 -11.71 -7.37
N PRO A 219 -19.06 -11.81 -7.57
CA PRO A 219 -18.08 -11.23 -6.66
C PRO A 219 -18.30 -9.72 -6.49
N PRO A 220 -17.94 -9.15 -5.33
CA PRO A 220 -17.94 -7.70 -5.19
C PRO A 220 -16.88 -7.06 -6.07
N LEU A 221 -17.03 -5.75 -6.33
CA LEU A 221 -16.25 -5.00 -7.30
C LEU A 221 -14.74 -5.09 -7.07
N ASP A 222 -14.28 -5.04 -5.82
CA ASP A 222 -12.86 -5.15 -5.51
C ASP A 222 -12.25 -6.51 -5.91
N THR A 223 -13.05 -7.56 -5.87
CA THR A 223 -12.68 -8.92 -6.26
C THR A 223 -12.75 -9.06 -7.78
N LEU A 224 -13.75 -8.46 -8.42
CA LEU A 224 -13.85 -8.39 -9.88
C LEU A 224 -12.64 -7.66 -10.48
N GLU A 225 -12.26 -6.50 -9.94
CA GLU A 225 -11.08 -5.77 -10.40
C GLU A 225 -9.79 -6.59 -10.25
N LYS A 226 -9.68 -7.38 -9.17
CA LYS A 226 -8.53 -8.28 -8.99
C LYS A 226 -8.50 -9.40 -10.04
N LEU A 227 -9.65 -9.95 -10.40
CA LEU A 227 -9.78 -10.99 -11.42
C LEU A 227 -9.57 -10.42 -12.84
N ALA A 228 -9.93 -9.16 -13.07
CA ALA A 228 -9.74 -8.44 -14.33
C ALA A 228 -8.27 -8.20 -14.72
N GLU A 229 -7.32 -8.35 -13.77
CA GLU A 229 -5.88 -8.27 -14.05
C GLU A 229 -5.47 -9.25 -15.18
N ASP A 230 -6.05 -10.46 -15.18
CA ASP A 230 -5.76 -11.53 -16.16
C ASP A 230 -6.99 -11.94 -17.01
N ASN A 231 -8.09 -11.20 -16.92
CA ASN A 231 -9.32 -11.43 -17.66
C ASN A 231 -9.69 -10.17 -18.47
N PRO A 232 -9.28 -10.09 -19.76
CA PRO A 232 -9.53 -8.90 -20.59
C PRO A 232 -11.01 -8.55 -20.74
N TRP A 233 -11.88 -9.54 -20.95
CA TRP A 233 -13.33 -9.30 -21.05
C TRP A 233 -13.86 -8.66 -19.77
N LEU A 234 -13.48 -9.18 -18.60
CA LEU A 234 -13.95 -8.61 -17.33
C LEU A 234 -13.43 -7.17 -17.13
N ARG A 235 -12.20 -6.88 -17.59
CA ARG A 235 -11.66 -5.52 -17.50
C ARG A 235 -12.47 -4.52 -18.31
N ASP A 236 -12.78 -4.87 -19.56
CA ASP A 236 -13.54 -4.02 -20.47
C ASP A 236 -14.99 -3.89 -19.96
N HIS A 237 -15.59 -5.01 -19.54
CA HIS A 237 -16.93 -5.04 -18.94
C HIS A 237 -17.07 -4.14 -17.69
N LEU A 238 -16.07 -4.16 -16.79
CA LEU A 238 -16.08 -3.28 -15.61
C LEU A 238 -15.94 -1.79 -15.96
N GLU A 239 -15.18 -1.46 -17.01
CA GLU A 239 -15.04 -0.09 -17.49
C GLU A 239 -16.35 0.41 -18.11
N ASP A 240 -17.04 -0.45 -18.87
CA ASP A 240 -18.34 -0.14 -19.48
C ASP A 240 -19.45 0.00 -18.43
N GLU A 241 -19.49 -0.89 -17.43
CA GLU A 241 -20.53 -0.88 -16.40
C GLU A 241 -20.35 0.25 -15.38
N PHE A 242 -19.12 0.45 -14.88
CA PHE A 242 -18.85 1.35 -13.77
C PHE A 242 -18.11 2.64 -14.16
N GLY A 243 -17.70 2.76 -15.42
CA GLY A 243 -16.86 3.85 -15.89
C GLY A 243 -15.40 3.75 -15.38
N PRO A 244 -14.60 4.80 -15.59
CA PRO A 244 -13.17 4.77 -15.30
C PRO A 244 -12.87 4.66 -13.81
N ALA A 245 -11.74 4.04 -13.48
CA ALA A 245 -11.31 3.82 -12.10
C ALA A 245 -11.23 5.11 -11.24
N HIS A 246 -11.03 6.28 -11.85
CA HIS A 246 -11.02 7.57 -11.15
C HIS A 246 -12.42 8.15 -10.88
N ALA A 247 -13.47 7.61 -11.51
CA ALA A 247 -14.89 7.93 -11.30
C ALA A 247 -15.25 9.43 -11.27
N GLY A 248 -14.49 10.26 -12.01
CA GLY A 248 -14.61 11.72 -11.98
C GLY A 248 -14.18 12.41 -10.67
N ILE A 249 -13.72 11.67 -9.66
CA ILE A 249 -13.24 12.19 -8.37
C ILE A 249 -11.86 11.58 -8.03
N PRO A 250 -10.82 11.87 -8.83
CA PRO A 250 -9.48 11.39 -8.53
C PRO A 250 -9.05 11.92 -7.16
N GLY A 251 -8.44 11.06 -6.34
CA GLY A 251 -8.07 11.42 -4.96
C GLY A 251 -8.97 10.82 -3.89
N LEU A 252 -10.19 10.40 -4.20
CA LEU A 252 -11.11 9.83 -3.21
C LEU A 252 -10.66 8.43 -2.77
N ALA A 253 -10.58 8.21 -1.46
CA ALA A 253 -10.37 6.89 -0.87
C ALA A 253 -11.22 6.69 0.38
N VAL A 254 -11.64 5.44 0.61
CA VAL A 254 -12.30 5.01 1.85
C VAL A 254 -11.34 4.12 2.62
N PHE A 255 -11.06 4.48 3.87
CA PHE A 255 -10.34 3.64 4.81
C PHE A 255 -11.33 2.99 5.77
N VAL A 256 -11.39 1.66 5.78
CA VAL A 256 -12.29 0.89 6.64
C VAL A 256 -11.59 0.54 7.94
N VAL A 257 -12.08 1.09 9.04
CA VAL A 257 -11.62 0.80 10.40
C VAL A 257 -12.18 -0.56 10.82
N ARG A 258 -11.32 -1.39 11.39
CA ARG A 258 -11.71 -2.71 11.90
C ARG A 258 -11.97 -2.66 13.40
N GLU A 259 -12.76 -3.59 13.91
CA GLU A 259 -13.24 -3.67 15.29
C GLU A 259 -12.16 -3.47 16.36
N GLN A 260 -11.03 -4.19 16.25
CA GLN A 260 -9.90 -4.07 17.19
C GLN A 260 -9.22 -2.68 17.16
N ALA A 261 -9.47 -1.89 16.11
CA ALA A 261 -9.00 -0.51 15.97
C ALA A 261 -10.10 0.55 16.18
N ALA A 262 -11.29 0.19 16.65
CA ALA A 262 -12.39 1.14 16.84
C ALA A 262 -11.99 2.30 17.78
N GLY A 263 -11.24 2.03 18.85
CA GLY A 263 -10.70 3.06 19.75
C GLY A 263 -9.53 3.87 19.18
N LEU A 264 -9.09 3.61 17.94
CA LEU A 264 -7.94 4.26 17.30
C LEU A 264 -8.35 5.19 16.14
N ILE A 265 -9.64 5.47 15.97
CA ILE A 265 -10.16 6.27 14.84
C ILE A 265 -9.50 7.66 14.78
N ASP A 266 -9.44 8.38 15.88
CA ASP A 266 -8.83 9.72 15.91
C ASP A 266 -7.34 9.68 15.59
N ARG A 267 -6.64 8.67 16.10
CA ARG A 267 -5.23 8.42 15.75
C ARG A 267 -5.09 8.09 14.26
N MET A 268 -5.99 7.30 13.68
CA MET A 268 -5.98 7.00 12.25
C MET A 268 -6.19 8.26 11.41
N ARG A 269 -7.12 9.15 11.80
CA ARG A 269 -7.34 10.45 11.14
C ARG A 269 -6.09 11.33 11.21
N ALA A 270 -5.45 11.41 12.38
CA ALA A 270 -4.19 12.13 12.53
C ALA A 270 -3.08 11.55 11.64
N GLU A 271 -3.03 10.22 11.51
CA GLU A 271 -2.05 9.54 10.65
C GLU A 271 -2.35 9.70 9.15
N LEU A 272 -3.62 9.80 8.75
CA LEU A 272 -4.04 10.15 7.39
C LEU A 272 -3.59 11.57 7.03
N LEU A 273 -3.87 12.55 7.90
CA LEU A 273 -3.38 13.93 7.77
C LEU A 273 -1.86 13.97 7.66
N ARG A 274 -1.17 13.19 8.50
CA ARG A 274 0.30 13.06 8.47
C ARG A 274 0.78 12.50 7.13
N GLU A 275 0.04 11.56 6.55
CA GLU A 275 0.32 11.04 5.21
C GLU A 275 -0.05 12.00 4.08
N GLY A 276 -0.85 13.04 4.31
CA GLY A 276 -1.27 14.02 3.31
C GLY A 276 -2.67 13.83 2.74
N TRP A 277 -3.50 13.10 3.48
CA TRP A 277 -4.91 12.89 3.14
C TRP A 277 -5.77 13.84 3.95
N GLU A 278 -6.71 14.52 3.29
CA GLU A 278 -7.72 15.35 3.94
C GLU A 278 -8.92 14.47 4.35
N PRO A 279 -9.17 14.23 5.66
CA PRO A 279 -10.32 13.45 6.08
C PRO A 279 -11.60 14.25 5.85
N LEU A 280 -12.44 13.76 4.95
CA LEU A 280 -13.72 14.39 4.64
C LEU A 280 -14.75 13.96 5.70
N ALA A 281 -14.96 12.66 5.89
CA ALA A 281 -15.99 12.16 6.80
C ALA A 281 -15.49 10.99 7.63
N THR A 282 -16.08 10.83 8.81
CA THR A 282 -15.95 9.62 9.63
C THR A 282 -17.35 9.11 9.88
N VAL A 283 -17.62 7.89 9.44
CA VAL A 283 -18.96 7.30 9.44
C VAL A 283 -18.91 6.02 10.28
N PRO A 284 -19.37 6.07 11.54
CA PRO A 284 -19.60 4.87 12.33
C PRO A 284 -20.64 3.99 11.62
N LEU A 285 -20.40 2.69 11.54
CA LEU A 285 -21.34 1.76 10.92
C LEU A 285 -22.34 1.26 11.95
N THR A 286 -23.63 1.32 11.59
CA THR A 286 -24.68 0.55 12.28
C THR A 286 -24.43 -0.96 12.13
N PRO A 287 -25.00 -1.82 12.99
CA PRO A 287 -24.88 -3.28 12.84
C PRO A 287 -25.30 -3.77 11.44
N GLU A 288 -26.36 -3.20 10.88
CA GLU A 288 -26.88 -3.54 9.55
C GLU A 288 -25.91 -3.11 8.44
N GLN A 289 -25.38 -1.89 8.51
CA GLN A 289 -24.35 -1.43 7.58
C GLN A 289 -23.07 -2.25 7.70
N ALA A 290 -22.62 -2.56 8.92
CA ALA A 290 -21.45 -3.39 9.15
C ALA A 290 -21.61 -4.79 8.54
N ALA A 291 -22.81 -5.39 8.65
CA ALA A 291 -23.11 -6.67 8.01
C ALA A 291 -23.07 -6.58 6.48
N ARG A 292 -23.68 -5.54 5.89
CA ARG A 292 -23.63 -5.30 4.43
C ARG A 292 -22.20 -5.08 3.93
N VAL A 293 -21.45 -4.19 4.59
CA VAL A 293 -20.03 -3.94 4.26
C VAL A 293 -19.21 -5.20 4.41
N ARG A 294 -19.46 -6.00 5.46
CA ARG A 294 -18.75 -7.28 5.65
C ARG A 294 -18.98 -8.23 4.47
N ALA A 295 -20.17 -8.25 3.89
CA ALA A 295 -20.50 -9.10 2.75
C ALA A 295 -19.99 -8.55 1.40
N ARG A 296 -20.09 -7.22 1.19
CA ARG A 296 -19.80 -6.56 -0.09
C ARG A 296 -18.36 -6.07 -0.24
N VAL A 297 -17.59 -5.92 0.84
CA VAL A 297 -16.23 -5.38 0.79
C VAL A 297 -15.20 -6.43 1.15
N ARG A 298 -14.03 -6.38 0.49
CA ARG A 298 -12.89 -7.29 0.61
C ARG A 298 -13.22 -8.73 0.19
N GLY A 299 -14.08 -8.90 -0.81
CA GLY A 299 -14.53 -10.24 -1.20
C GLY A 299 -15.19 -11.03 -0.07
N GLY A 300 -15.72 -10.35 0.96
CA GLY A 300 -16.25 -10.99 2.17
C GLY A 300 -15.18 -11.53 3.14
N ASN A 301 -13.89 -11.46 2.78
CA ASN A 301 -12.80 -11.95 3.61
C ASN A 301 -12.42 -10.90 4.66
N TRP A 302 -12.81 -11.13 5.91
CA TRP A 302 -12.40 -10.31 7.07
C TRP A 302 -11.51 -11.08 8.05
N GLY A 303 -10.80 -12.11 7.58
CA GLY A 303 -9.89 -12.90 8.42
C GLY A 303 -8.70 -12.12 8.98
N ALA A 304 -7.85 -12.84 9.73
CA ALA A 304 -6.60 -12.29 10.29
C ALA A 304 -5.55 -11.96 9.22
N GLY A 305 -5.62 -12.60 8.05
CA GLY A 305 -4.62 -12.44 7.00
C GLY A 305 -3.24 -12.91 7.50
N PRO A 306 -2.15 -12.15 7.32
CA PRO A 306 -0.81 -12.55 7.74
C PRO A 306 -0.54 -12.35 9.25
N TRP A 307 -1.54 -11.92 10.02
CA TRP A 307 -1.39 -11.58 11.43
C TRP A 307 -1.83 -12.71 12.35
N ALA A 308 -1.29 -12.74 13.57
CA ALA A 308 -1.68 -13.71 14.58
C ALA A 308 -3.12 -13.51 15.07
N VAL A 309 -3.56 -12.24 15.13
CA VAL A 309 -4.89 -11.85 15.63
C VAL A 309 -5.73 -11.22 14.51
N GLY A 310 -7.00 -11.60 14.46
CA GLY A 310 -7.99 -10.99 13.58
C GLY A 310 -8.28 -9.54 13.96
N GLY A 311 -8.37 -8.65 12.98
CA GLY A 311 -8.78 -7.26 13.24
C GLY A 311 -10.28 -7.09 13.56
N GLY A 312 -11.08 -8.16 13.43
CA GLY A 312 -12.55 -8.14 13.54
C GLY A 312 -13.24 -7.56 12.30
N GLY A 313 -14.55 -7.35 12.38
CA GLY A 313 -15.36 -6.82 11.28
C GLY A 313 -15.10 -5.33 11.00
N PRO A 314 -15.73 -4.77 9.94
CA PRO A 314 -15.73 -3.33 9.69
C PRO A 314 -16.59 -2.60 10.76
N THR A 315 -16.12 -1.47 11.28
CA THR A 315 -16.84 -0.69 12.32
C THR A 315 -17.04 0.78 11.97
N ALA A 316 -16.16 1.36 11.15
CA ALA A 316 -16.30 2.73 10.69
C ALA A 316 -15.61 2.93 9.34
N TYR A 317 -16.07 3.90 8.57
CA TYR A 317 -15.33 4.44 7.44
C TYR A 317 -14.68 5.76 7.82
N VAL A 318 -13.45 5.95 7.37
CA VAL A 318 -12.82 7.27 7.27
C VAL A 318 -12.65 7.56 5.78
N VAL A 319 -13.50 8.45 5.28
CA VAL A 319 -13.45 8.90 3.88
C VAL A 319 -12.45 10.05 3.81
N ALA A 320 -11.48 9.94 2.90
CA ALA A 320 -10.42 10.92 2.77
C ALA A 320 -10.12 11.24 1.30
N TYR A 321 -9.51 12.39 1.08
CA TYR A 321 -9.13 12.87 -0.25
C TYR A 321 -7.63 13.14 -0.32
N ASP A 322 -6.96 12.62 -1.34
CA ASP A 322 -5.53 12.90 -1.58
C ASP A 322 -5.36 14.31 -2.14
N LEU A 323 -4.69 15.16 -1.38
CA LEU A 323 -4.39 16.53 -1.77
C LEU A 323 -3.49 16.61 -3.02
N ALA A 324 -2.70 15.56 -3.31
CA ALA A 324 -1.92 15.50 -4.54
C ALA A 324 -2.80 15.52 -5.80
N ALA A 325 -4.01 14.96 -5.72
CA ALA A 325 -4.96 14.90 -6.83
C ALA A 325 -5.69 16.22 -7.13
N VAL A 326 -5.46 17.28 -6.34
CA VAL A 326 -5.92 18.63 -6.70
C VAL A 326 -5.06 19.22 -7.81
N VAL A 327 -3.77 18.95 -7.79
CA VAL A 327 -2.76 19.68 -8.59
C VAL A 327 -2.33 18.89 -9.82
N ASP A 328 -2.28 17.57 -9.70
CA ASP A 328 -2.10 16.71 -10.87
C ASP A 328 -3.46 16.56 -11.54
N ASP A 329 -3.58 16.90 -12.84
CA ASP A 329 -4.78 16.87 -13.70
C ASP A 329 -5.46 15.48 -13.79
N GLY A 330 -5.86 14.91 -12.66
CA GLY A 330 -6.58 13.66 -12.51
C GLY A 330 -5.75 12.39 -12.31
N THR A 331 -4.41 12.45 -12.25
CA THR A 331 -3.57 11.24 -12.01
C THR A 331 -3.25 10.96 -10.53
N GLY A 332 -3.63 11.86 -9.63
CA GLY A 332 -3.01 11.99 -8.30
C GLY A 332 -3.33 10.93 -7.23
N SER A 333 -4.28 10.01 -7.45
CA SER A 333 -4.44 8.85 -6.54
C SER A 333 -4.26 7.56 -7.30
N THR A 334 -3.00 7.19 -7.52
CA THR A 334 -2.66 5.86 -7.99
C THR A 334 -2.93 4.82 -6.88
N PRO A 335 -3.34 3.59 -7.21
CA PRO A 335 -3.51 2.51 -6.22
C PRO A 335 -2.29 2.30 -5.31
N ASP A 336 -1.09 2.58 -5.83
CA ASP A 336 0.16 2.55 -5.08
C ASP A 336 0.19 3.56 -3.92
N ARG A 337 -0.41 4.74 -4.11
CA ARG A 337 -0.41 5.82 -3.12
C ARG A 337 -1.31 5.50 -1.93
N VAL A 338 -2.53 5.01 -2.19
CA VAL A 338 -3.45 4.53 -1.14
C VAL A 338 -2.82 3.37 -0.38
N THR A 339 -2.23 2.41 -1.11
CA THR A 339 -1.55 1.26 -0.51
C THR A 339 -0.37 1.67 0.37
N ALA A 340 0.47 2.59 -0.10
CA ALA A 340 1.60 3.10 0.66
C ALA A 340 1.15 3.78 1.96
N ALA A 341 0.10 4.62 1.91
CA ALA A 341 -0.47 5.28 3.08
C ALA A 341 -1.05 4.26 4.06
N LYS A 342 -1.89 3.32 3.60
CA LYS A 342 -2.45 2.21 4.40
C LYS A 342 -1.37 1.45 5.16
N LEU A 343 -0.28 1.06 4.48
CA LEU A 343 0.81 0.32 5.09
C LEU A 343 1.61 1.15 6.11
N ALA A 344 1.84 2.43 5.81
CA ALA A 344 2.54 3.35 6.71
C ALA A 344 1.74 3.60 8.00
N ILE A 345 0.44 3.88 7.87
CA ILE A 345 -0.47 4.09 8.99
C ILE A 345 -0.57 2.82 9.84
N ARG A 346 -0.77 1.66 9.21
CA ARG A 346 -0.80 0.35 9.90
C ARG A 346 0.46 0.15 10.75
N ARG A 347 1.65 0.42 10.20
CA ARG A 347 2.92 0.27 10.91
C ARG A 347 2.98 1.15 12.17
N ARG A 348 2.49 2.39 12.09
CA ARG A 348 2.54 3.36 13.20
C ARG A 348 1.47 3.08 14.25
N LEU A 349 0.27 2.68 13.85
CA LEU A 349 -0.77 2.26 14.81
C LEU A 349 -0.32 1.07 15.66
N LEU A 350 0.41 0.12 15.06
CA LEU A 350 0.91 -1.08 15.73
C LEU A 350 2.34 -0.92 16.30
N ALA A 351 2.93 0.28 16.22
CA ALA A 351 4.25 0.52 16.76
C ALA A 351 4.24 0.29 18.28
N GLY A 352 5.19 -0.49 18.78
CA GLY A 352 5.28 -0.88 20.20
C GLY A 352 4.49 -2.14 20.57
N GLN A 353 3.66 -2.69 19.69
CA GLN A 353 2.95 -3.94 19.97
C GLN A 353 3.82 -5.18 19.69
N PRO A 354 3.78 -6.21 20.57
CA PRO A 354 4.44 -7.50 20.35
C PRO A 354 3.81 -8.22 19.15
N ALA A 355 4.59 -9.05 18.45
CA ALA A 355 4.19 -9.63 17.16
C ALA A 355 2.91 -10.48 17.27
N GLU A 356 2.73 -11.15 18.40
CA GLU A 356 1.62 -12.04 18.75
C GLU A 356 0.31 -11.28 18.99
N ALA A 357 0.39 -10.00 19.37
CA ALA A 357 -0.76 -9.14 19.59
C ALA A 357 -1.13 -8.29 18.37
N ARG A 358 -0.31 -8.30 17.31
CA ARG A 358 -0.57 -7.50 16.12
C ARG A 358 -1.74 -8.09 15.33
N PHE A 359 -2.55 -7.18 14.82
CA PHE A 359 -3.70 -7.45 13.98
C PHE A 359 -3.70 -6.52 12.77
N ASN A 360 -4.65 -6.68 11.85
CA ASN A 360 -4.86 -5.72 10.78
C ASN A 360 -5.85 -4.63 11.25
N PRO A 361 -5.44 -3.37 11.51
CA PRO A 361 -6.31 -2.32 12.03
C PRO A 361 -7.23 -1.68 10.98
N LEU A 362 -6.87 -1.76 9.69
CA LEU A 362 -7.63 -1.10 8.64
C LEU A 362 -7.49 -1.75 7.26
N HIS A 363 -8.53 -1.58 6.45
CA HIS A 363 -8.57 -1.83 5.01
C HIS A 363 -8.74 -0.51 4.26
N SER A 364 -8.56 -0.51 2.94
CA SER A 364 -8.85 0.66 2.10
C SER A 364 -9.46 0.24 0.77
N SER A 365 -10.18 1.14 0.12
CA SER A 365 -10.36 1.07 -1.33
C SER A 365 -8.98 1.18 -2.01
N ASP A 366 -8.86 0.68 -3.24
CA ASP A 366 -7.63 0.81 -4.03
C ASP A 366 -7.73 1.94 -5.05
N ASN A 367 -8.94 2.35 -5.45
CA ASN A 367 -9.18 3.48 -6.36
C ASN A 367 -10.50 4.21 -5.99
N PRO A 368 -10.77 5.38 -6.59
CA PRO A 368 -12.01 6.13 -6.38
C PRO A 368 -13.29 5.36 -6.75
N ARG A 369 -13.28 4.53 -7.80
CA ARG A 369 -14.43 3.69 -8.18
C ARG A 369 -14.82 2.72 -7.07
N GLN A 370 -13.86 1.97 -6.52
CA GLN A 370 -14.08 1.14 -5.33
C GLN A 370 -14.52 1.96 -4.11
N ALA A 371 -13.97 3.16 -3.93
CA ALA A 371 -14.36 4.05 -2.83
C ALA A 371 -15.86 4.40 -2.90
N LEU A 372 -16.39 4.63 -4.11
CA LEU A 372 -17.82 4.87 -4.33
C LEU A 372 -18.67 3.61 -4.11
N ASP A 373 -18.21 2.43 -4.56
CA ASP A 373 -18.91 1.15 -4.28
C ASP A 373 -18.99 0.86 -2.77
N TYR A 374 -17.92 1.18 -2.01
CA TYR A 374 -17.96 1.05 -0.56
C TYR A 374 -18.99 2.00 0.06
N LEU A 375 -19.07 3.24 -0.42
CA LEU A 375 -20.07 4.22 0.05
C LEU A 375 -21.50 3.79 -0.32
N ASP A 376 -21.70 3.18 -1.48
CA ASP A 376 -22.98 2.62 -1.90
C ASP A 376 -23.48 1.52 -0.94
N ALA A 377 -22.58 0.69 -0.40
CA ALA A 377 -22.93 -0.33 0.60
C ALA A 377 -23.55 0.24 1.89
N LEU A 378 -23.39 1.54 2.15
CA LEU A 378 -24.03 2.23 3.28
C LEU A 378 -25.50 2.57 3.02
N GLU A 379 -25.94 2.59 1.76
CA GLU A 379 -27.28 3.01 1.30
C GLU A 379 -27.63 4.45 1.74
N ASP A 380 -26.62 5.32 1.76
CA ASP A 380 -26.75 6.74 2.10
C ASP A 380 -26.36 7.63 0.90
N PRO A 381 -27.29 7.92 -0.02
CA PRO A 381 -27.01 8.77 -1.17
C PRO A 381 -26.69 10.22 -0.77
N GLY A 382 -27.18 10.68 0.39
CA GLY A 382 -26.90 12.02 0.92
C GLY A 382 -25.43 12.19 1.29
N LEU A 383 -24.81 11.17 1.88
CA LEU A 383 -23.37 11.14 2.16
C LEU A 383 -22.54 11.29 0.89
N ALA A 384 -22.83 10.51 -0.16
CA ALA A 384 -22.07 10.57 -1.41
C ALA A 384 -22.18 11.94 -2.10
N ALA A 385 -23.38 12.52 -2.15
CA ALA A 385 -23.60 13.87 -2.69
C ALA A 385 -22.88 14.95 -1.86
N GLY A 386 -22.93 14.85 -0.53
CA GLY A 386 -22.21 15.75 0.37
C GLY A 386 -20.69 15.67 0.19
N LEU A 387 -20.14 14.47 0.01
CA LEU A 387 -18.71 14.27 -0.25
C LEU A 387 -18.26 14.90 -1.56
N ARG A 388 -19.06 14.77 -2.64
CA ARG A 388 -18.78 15.42 -3.93
C ARG A 388 -18.69 16.93 -3.79
N THR A 389 -19.65 17.53 -3.07
CA THR A 389 -19.68 18.97 -2.78
C THR A 389 -18.42 19.39 -2.02
N ARG A 390 -18.06 18.66 -0.96
CA ARG A 390 -16.86 18.98 -0.16
C ARG A 390 -15.55 18.81 -0.94
N VAL A 391 -15.46 17.86 -1.86
CA VAL A 391 -14.30 17.75 -2.76
C VAL A 391 -14.24 18.94 -3.73
N ALA A 392 -15.38 19.39 -4.27
CA ALA A 392 -15.43 20.58 -5.10
C ALA A 392 -14.99 21.83 -4.33
N ASP A 393 -15.49 22.02 -3.11
CA ASP A 393 -15.09 23.14 -2.23
C ASP A 393 -13.60 23.10 -1.89
N LEU A 394 -13.07 21.90 -1.60
CA LEU A 394 -11.65 21.70 -1.32
C LEU A 394 -10.80 22.07 -2.54
N ARG A 395 -11.20 21.65 -3.75
CA ARG A 395 -10.51 22.01 -5.00
C ARG A 395 -10.55 23.51 -5.25
N ALA A 396 -11.70 24.15 -5.06
CA ALA A 396 -11.83 25.60 -5.18
C ALA A 396 -10.90 26.33 -4.20
N THR A 397 -10.85 25.87 -2.95
CA THR A 397 -9.97 26.43 -1.91
C THR A 397 -8.48 26.22 -2.23
N MET A 398 -8.16 25.11 -2.90
CA MET A 398 -6.79 24.73 -3.28
C MET A 398 -6.42 25.23 -4.68
N THR A 399 -6.87 26.43 -5.03
CA THR A 399 -6.47 27.16 -6.25
C THR A 399 -5.44 28.22 -5.90
N PHE A 400 -4.40 28.36 -6.73
CA PHE A 400 -3.39 29.40 -6.54
C PHE A 400 -4.00 30.79 -6.78
N PRO A 401 -3.66 31.80 -5.96
CA PRO A 401 -4.17 33.17 -6.09
C PRO A 401 -3.68 33.88 -7.37
N TYR A 402 -2.59 33.39 -7.96
CA TYR A 402 -1.93 33.95 -9.14
C TYR A 402 -1.65 32.85 -10.16
N PRO A 403 -1.53 33.19 -11.47
CA PRO A 403 -1.22 32.21 -12.50
C PRO A 403 0.05 31.41 -12.17
N MET A 404 -0.07 30.09 -12.17
CA MET A 404 1.04 29.18 -11.92
C MET A 404 2.00 29.16 -13.11
N VAL A 405 3.28 29.39 -12.85
CA VAL A 405 4.37 29.33 -13.83
C VAL A 405 5.06 27.98 -13.77
N GLU A 406 5.37 27.49 -12.57
CA GLU A 406 6.13 26.27 -12.35
C GLU A 406 5.68 25.58 -11.06
N LEU A 407 5.32 24.30 -11.13
CA LEU A 407 5.05 23.51 -9.93
C LEU A 407 6.35 23.00 -9.32
N LEU A 408 6.64 23.35 -8.06
CA LEU A 408 7.88 22.94 -7.41
C LEU A 408 7.74 21.52 -6.83
N PRO A 409 8.78 20.66 -6.96
CA PRO A 409 8.73 19.30 -6.44
C PRO A 409 8.57 19.27 -4.91
N SER A 410 7.55 18.57 -4.41
CA SER A 410 7.37 18.33 -2.97
C SER A 410 6.61 17.02 -2.73
N GLN A 411 6.56 16.55 -1.49
CA GLN A 411 5.72 15.39 -1.13
C GLN A 411 4.23 15.75 -0.98
N ARG A 412 3.86 17.04 -1.15
CA ARG A 412 2.47 17.55 -1.19
C ARG A 412 1.56 17.06 -0.07
N ARG A 413 2.12 16.88 1.14
CA ARG A 413 1.36 16.35 2.29
C ARG A 413 0.48 17.41 2.95
N ARG A 414 0.96 18.64 3.04
CA ARG A 414 0.32 19.74 3.78
C ARG A 414 0.12 20.96 2.92
N ALA A 415 1.10 21.22 2.05
CA ALA A 415 1.10 22.34 1.15
C ALA A 415 1.62 21.94 -0.22
N VAL A 416 1.19 22.70 -1.21
CA VAL A 416 1.64 22.69 -2.59
C VAL A 416 2.44 23.97 -2.80
N THR A 417 3.65 23.86 -3.34
CA THR A 417 4.51 25.00 -3.58
C THR A 417 4.69 25.17 -5.08
N ALA A 418 4.51 26.39 -5.58
CA ALA A 418 4.69 26.70 -6.99
C ALA A 418 5.30 28.09 -7.16
N VAL A 419 5.95 28.33 -8.29
CA VAL A 419 6.25 29.67 -8.80
C VAL A 419 5.00 30.21 -9.46
N VAL A 420 4.61 31.43 -9.12
CA VAL A 420 3.45 32.13 -9.68
C VAL A 420 3.87 33.49 -10.24
N ALA A 421 3.11 34.01 -11.20
CA ALA A 421 3.33 35.32 -11.79
C ALA A 421 2.51 36.39 -11.04
N HIS A 422 3.17 37.17 -10.19
CA HIS A 422 2.57 38.30 -9.47
C HIS A 422 2.67 39.59 -10.31
N PRO A 423 1.61 40.43 -10.37
CA PRO A 423 1.62 41.66 -11.17
C PRO A 423 2.67 42.69 -10.73
N GLU A 424 2.95 42.78 -9.42
CA GLU A 424 3.88 43.76 -8.86
C GLU A 424 5.31 43.20 -8.65
N PHE A 425 5.41 41.93 -8.26
CA PHE A 425 6.67 41.33 -7.80
C PHE A 425 7.30 40.40 -8.85
N GLY A 426 6.63 40.20 -9.98
CA GLY A 426 7.04 39.23 -10.99
C GLY A 426 6.93 37.80 -10.46
N GLU A 427 7.90 36.96 -10.79
CA GLU A 427 7.91 35.56 -10.36
C GLU A 427 8.17 35.41 -8.86
N CYS A 428 7.20 34.86 -8.14
CA CYS A 428 7.24 34.63 -6.70
C CYS A 428 6.98 33.16 -6.37
N VAL A 429 7.42 32.71 -5.19
CA VAL A 429 7.10 31.38 -4.68
C VAL A 429 5.85 31.48 -3.82
N CYS A 430 4.78 30.82 -4.25
CA CYS A 430 3.55 30.66 -3.49
C CYS A 430 3.53 29.28 -2.81
N LYS A 431 3.30 29.26 -1.50
CA LYS A 431 3.04 28.04 -0.74
C LYS A 431 1.57 28.03 -0.33
N LEU A 432 0.80 27.09 -0.89
CA LEU A 432 -0.64 26.93 -0.72
C LEU A 432 -0.91 25.74 0.21
N PHE A 433 -1.52 25.98 1.36
CA PHE A 433 -1.76 25.01 2.42
C PHE A 433 -3.17 24.43 2.33
N ALA A 434 -3.27 23.13 2.62
CA ALA A 434 -4.55 22.47 2.79
C ALA A 434 -5.29 22.99 4.04
N PRO A 435 -6.64 22.93 4.06
CA PRO A 435 -7.44 23.40 5.20
C PRO A 435 -6.99 22.80 6.54
N SER A 436 -6.77 21.48 6.60
CA SER A 436 -6.29 20.82 7.81
C SER A 436 -4.85 21.18 8.22
N ALA A 437 -4.08 21.82 7.31
CA ALA A 437 -2.72 22.28 7.54
C ALA A 437 -2.64 23.74 7.99
N ARG A 438 -3.76 24.39 8.34
CA ARG A 438 -3.82 25.80 8.76
C ARG A 438 -2.80 26.16 9.86
N ARG A 439 -2.62 25.32 10.87
CA ARG A 439 -1.61 25.56 11.94
C ARG A 439 -0.17 25.66 11.43
N PHE A 440 0.14 25.00 10.32
CA PHE A 440 1.46 25.05 9.67
C PHE A 440 1.67 26.37 8.93
N LEU A 441 0.61 26.85 8.26
CA LEU A 441 0.59 28.21 7.68
C LEU A 441 0.77 29.26 8.77
N GLU A 442 0.01 29.17 9.86
CA GLU A 442 0.09 30.12 10.98
C GLU A 442 1.51 30.18 11.58
N ARG A 443 2.19 29.04 11.74
CA ARG A 443 3.60 29.00 12.17
C ARG A 443 4.55 29.64 11.18
N GLU A 444 4.34 29.42 9.88
CA GLU A 444 5.19 30.00 8.86
C GLU A 444 4.97 31.52 8.74
N LEU A 445 3.73 32.00 8.87
CA LEU A 445 3.43 33.43 8.97
C LEU A 445 4.02 34.05 10.23
N ARG A 446 3.92 33.36 11.37
CA ARG A 446 4.56 33.78 12.63
C ARG A 446 6.07 33.94 12.46
N ALA A 447 6.73 32.95 11.84
CA ALA A 447 8.16 33.02 11.56
C ALA A 447 8.53 34.27 10.75
N ARG A 448 7.74 34.56 9.70
CA ARG A 448 8.01 35.68 8.79
C ARG A 448 7.60 37.05 9.31
N THR A 449 6.96 37.11 10.47
CA THR A 449 6.54 38.35 11.13
C THR A 449 7.36 38.61 12.38
N GLU A 450 7.40 37.66 13.32
CA GLU A 450 8.12 37.80 14.60
C GLU A 450 9.65 37.66 14.49
N PHE A 451 10.13 37.01 13.42
CA PHE A 451 11.55 36.80 13.16
C PHE A 451 11.99 37.45 11.84
N ALA A 452 11.21 38.38 11.30
CA ALA A 452 11.49 39.08 10.04
C ALA A 452 12.82 39.85 10.05
N ASP A 453 13.32 40.19 11.24
CA ASP A 453 14.61 40.86 11.44
C ASP A 453 15.82 39.94 11.19
N LEU A 454 15.61 38.63 11.12
CA LEU A 454 16.68 37.65 10.91
C LEU A 454 16.96 37.47 9.41
N PRO A 455 18.22 37.57 8.97
CA PRO A 455 18.56 37.45 7.55
C PRO A 455 18.26 36.07 6.98
N GLU A 456 18.21 35.03 7.82
CA GLU A 456 17.87 33.66 7.43
C GLU A 456 16.39 33.44 7.14
N VAL A 457 15.51 34.36 7.56
CA VAL A 457 14.06 34.25 7.35
C VAL A 457 13.71 34.78 5.95
N PRO A 458 12.97 34.01 5.13
CA PRO A 458 12.46 34.49 3.85
C PRO A 458 11.49 35.65 4.04
N ALA A 459 11.58 36.67 3.18
CA ALA A 459 10.65 37.79 3.21
C ALA A 459 9.23 37.31 2.93
N LEU A 460 8.24 37.88 3.62
CA LEU A 460 6.83 37.73 3.32
C LEU A 460 6.41 38.87 2.40
N LEU A 461 6.01 38.55 1.16
CA LEU A 461 5.51 39.55 0.22
C LEU A 461 4.01 39.79 0.43
N GLU A 462 3.26 38.71 0.57
CA GLU A 462 1.81 38.73 0.73
C GLU A 462 1.35 37.41 1.37
N ALA A 463 0.15 37.39 1.95
CA ALA A 463 -0.50 36.18 2.44
C ALA A 463 -2.02 36.27 2.32
N GLY A 464 -2.65 35.11 2.14
CA GLY A 464 -4.09 34.94 2.17
C GLY A 464 -4.55 33.97 3.27
N SER A 465 -5.80 33.52 3.18
CA SER A 465 -6.41 32.63 4.19
C SER A 465 -5.77 31.25 4.28
N ASN A 466 -5.16 30.77 3.20
CA ASN A 466 -4.54 29.45 3.12
C ASN A 466 -3.23 29.44 2.30
N TRP A 467 -2.62 30.59 2.04
CA TRP A 467 -1.39 30.68 1.26
C TRP A 467 -0.50 31.83 1.71
N LEU A 468 0.78 31.76 1.35
CA LEU A 468 1.74 32.86 1.50
C LEU A 468 2.65 32.97 0.27
N LEU A 469 3.17 34.17 0.04
CA LEU A 469 4.09 34.52 -1.03
C LEU A 469 5.47 34.90 -0.48
N SER A 470 6.50 34.39 -1.15
CA SER A 470 7.91 34.73 -0.90
C SER A 470 8.59 35.14 -2.21
N PRO A 471 9.70 35.89 -2.16
CA PRO A 471 10.56 36.07 -3.32
C PRO A 471 11.04 34.72 -3.87
N ARG A 472 11.25 34.65 -5.20
CA ARG A 472 11.91 33.50 -5.83
C ARG A 472 13.42 33.59 -5.63
N TYR A 473 13.93 32.91 -4.61
CA TYR A 473 15.36 32.77 -4.37
C TYR A 473 16.02 31.80 -5.37
N ARG A 474 17.23 32.11 -5.82
CA ARG A 474 18.04 31.24 -6.70
C ARG A 474 19.19 30.63 -5.91
N ASP A 475 19.12 29.33 -5.65
CA ASP A 475 20.14 28.64 -4.84
C ASP A 475 21.48 28.51 -5.59
N THR A 476 22.40 29.41 -5.28
CA THR A 476 23.83 29.38 -5.68
C THR A 476 24.62 28.25 -5.02
N ARG A 477 24.03 27.57 -4.02
CA ARG A 477 24.67 26.53 -3.21
C ARG A 477 25.91 27.01 -2.43
N ALA A 478 26.09 28.31 -2.21
CA ALA A 478 27.22 28.85 -1.45
C ALA A 478 27.30 28.33 0.00
N HIS A 479 26.20 27.83 0.56
CA HIS A 479 26.17 27.16 1.86
C HIS A 479 26.82 25.77 1.87
N VAL A 480 27.01 25.15 0.70
CA VAL A 480 27.52 23.79 0.54
C VAL A 480 29.05 23.80 0.48
N ARG A 481 29.68 23.07 1.41
CA ARG A 481 31.12 22.78 1.32
C ARG A 481 31.40 21.55 0.44
N ARG A 482 30.63 20.47 0.66
CA ARG A 482 30.75 19.20 -0.09
C ARG A 482 29.55 18.30 0.14
N SER A 483 29.29 17.39 -0.78
CA SER A 483 28.28 16.34 -0.62
C SER A 483 28.70 15.28 0.40
N LEU A 484 27.74 14.73 1.15
CA LEU A 484 27.97 13.60 2.04
C LEU A 484 27.75 12.26 1.30
N PRO A 485 28.51 11.19 1.63
CA PRO A 485 28.50 9.94 0.87
C PRO A 485 27.22 9.07 1.02
N ASP A 486 26.35 9.39 1.99
CA ASP A 486 25.24 8.53 2.43
C ASP A 486 23.84 9.06 2.09
N GLY A 487 23.69 10.05 1.19
CA GLY A 487 22.36 10.55 0.81
C GLY A 487 22.37 11.94 0.20
N PRO A 488 21.23 12.65 0.18
CA PRO A 488 21.11 13.99 -0.43
C PRO A 488 21.70 15.11 0.46
N HIS A 489 22.23 14.77 1.63
CA HIS A 489 22.74 15.75 2.58
C HIS A 489 24.13 16.28 2.20
N VAL A 490 24.41 17.48 2.68
CA VAL A 490 25.66 18.19 2.45
C VAL A 490 26.34 18.54 3.77
N GLN A 491 27.67 18.69 3.72
CA GLN A 491 28.42 19.41 4.74
C GLN A 491 28.36 20.91 4.41
N LEU A 492 28.08 21.72 5.42
CA LEU A 492 27.94 23.18 5.33
C LEU A 492 29.30 23.88 5.42
N THR A 493 29.36 25.11 4.90
CA THR A 493 30.53 25.99 5.12
C THR A 493 30.60 26.45 6.58
N PRO A 494 31.79 26.80 7.10
CA PRO A 494 31.92 27.35 8.46
C PRO A 494 31.12 28.63 8.67
N ARG A 495 30.93 29.46 7.63
CA ARG A 495 30.10 30.68 7.69
C ARG A 495 28.64 30.32 7.91
N THR A 496 28.10 29.39 7.12
CA THR A 496 26.72 28.90 7.25
C THR A 496 26.49 28.24 8.60
N SER A 497 27.39 27.36 9.07
CA SER A 497 27.26 26.73 10.38
C SER A 497 27.17 27.76 11.52
N ARG A 498 27.96 28.85 11.44
CA ARG A 498 27.92 29.94 12.43
C ARG A 498 26.63 30.75 12.36
N ALA A 499 26.15 31.05 11.15
CA ALA A 499 24.88 31.75 10.94
C ALA A 499 23.72 30.95 11.56
N LEU A 500 23.62 29.66 11.26
CA LEU A 500 22.58 28.78 11.82
C LEU A 500 22.69 28.61 13.34
N ALA A 501 23.91 28.66 13.90
CA ALA A 501 24.09 28.67 15.36
C ALA A 501 23.62 29.97 16.01
N GLY A 502 23.77 31.10 15.32
CA GLY A 502 23.18 32.38 15.69
C GLY A 502 21.66 32.32 15.66
N LEU A 503 21.09 31.83 14.55
CA LEU A 503 19.66 31.60 14.38
C LEU A 503 19.09 30.75 15.53
N ALA A 504 19.69 29.60 15.82
CA ALA A 504 19.22 28.71 16.88
C ALA A 504 19.27 29.35 18.27
N ARG A 505 20.30 30.19 18.55
CA ARG A 505 20.37 31.00 19.77
C ARG A 505 19.20 31.98 19.84
N THR A 506 18.99 32.76 18.79
CA THR A 506 17.92 33.76 18.78
C THR A 506 16.52 33.15 18.89
N LEU A 507 16.26 32.03 18.19
CA LEU A 507 15.01 31.30 18.35
C LEU A 507 14.82 30.86 19.82
N HIS A 508 15.84 30.24 20.40
CA HIS A 508 15.82 29.76 21.78
C HIS A 508 15.62 30.88 22.79
N ASP A 509 16.32 32.01 22.62
CA ASP A 509 16.22 33.20 23.47
C ASP A 509 14.81 33.81 23.41
N ARG A 510 14.19 33.82 22.23
CA ARG A 510 12.79 34.24 22.01
C ARG A 510 11.76 33.16 22.36
N GLY A 511 12.17 32.04 22.97
CA GLY A 511 11.24 31.02 23.46
C GLY A 511 10.70 30.08 22.39
N SER A 512 11.32 30.00 21.23
CA SER A 512 10.91 29.16 20.10
C SER A 512 11.98 28.12 19.72
N TYR A 513 11.58 27.12 18.95
CA TYR A 513 12.48 26.15 18.32
C TYR A 513 11.95 25.72 16.95
N LEU A 514 12.86 25.34 16.04
CA LEU A 514 12.54 24.83 14.69
C LEU A 514 13.00 23.38 14.52
N LEU A 515 12.07 22.43 14.38
CA LEU A 515 12.40 20.99 14.33
C LEU A 515 12.95 20.49 12.99
N ASP A 516 12.55 21.08 11.87
CA ASP A 516 12.96 20.63 10.52
C ASP A 516 14.11 21.49 9.94
N LEU A 517 14.99 22.01 10.80
CA LEU A 517 16.17 22.71 10.34
C LEU A 517 17.20 21.71 9.79
N THR A 518 17.13 21.45 8.49
CA THR A 518 17.98 20.48 7.78
C THR A 518 18.67 21.11 6.57
N PRO A 519 19.76 20.50 6.05
CA PRO A 519 20.42 21.00 4.84
C PRO A 519 19.53 21.02 3.59
N LEU A 520 18.41 20.29 3.58
CA LEU A 520 17.48 20.27 2.46
C LEU A 520 16.57 21.50 2.43
N ASN A 521 16.46 22.20 3.56
CA ASN A 521 15.62 23.38 3.73
C ASN A 521 16.48 24.67 3.73
N LEU A 522 17.69 24.62 3.17
CA LEU A 522 18.60 25.77 3.04
C LEU A 522 18.75 26.17 1.57
N MET A 523 18.75 27.47 1.31
CA MET A 523 19.11 28.06 0.03
C MET A 523 20.11 29.18 0.23
N SER A 524 21.06 29.34 -0.69
CA SER A 524 21.94 30.52 -0.71
C SER A 524 21.66 31.34 -1.95
N ASP A 525 21.07 32.51 -1.77
CA ASP A 525 20.85 33.47 -2.83
C ASP A 525 22.03 34.43 -2.97
N ALA A 526 22.30 34.89 -4.20
CA ALA A 526 23.42 35.78 -4.49
C ALA A 526 23.24 37.20 -3.90
N GLY A 527 22.00 37.71 -3.89
CA GLY A 527 21.67 39.02 -3.33
C GLY A 527 21.21 38.94 -1.88
N GLU A 528 20.41 37.92 -1.56
CA GLU A 528 19.69 37.82 -0.29
C GLU A 528 20.40 36.95 0.77
N GLY A 529 21.46 36.25 0.38
CA GLY A 529 22.25 35.42 1.28
C GLY A 529 21.57 34.10 1.67
N LEU A 530 21.86 33.59 2.88
CA LEU A 530 21.33 32.31 3.35
C LEU A 530 19.86 32.44 3.74
N LYS A 531 19.01 31.54 3.25
CA LYS A 531 17.59 31.43 3.63
C LYS A 531 17.25 30.03 4.11
N VAL A 532 16.45 29.95 5.17
CA VAL A 532 15.78 28.74 5.63
C VAL A 532 14.37 28.76 5.04
N ILE A 533 14.05 27.83 4.14
CA ILE A 533 12.82 27.94 3.32
C ILE A 533 11.59 27.24 3.90
N ASP A 534 11.76 26.45 4.98
CA ASP A 534 10.64 25.74 5.61
C ASP A 534 10.57 26.03 7.11
N TRP A 535 9.58 26.83 7.48
CA TRP A 535 9.36 27.31 8.85
C TRP A 535 8.10 26.73 9.49
N GLU A 536 7.40 25.84 8.80
CA GLU A 536 6.10 25.32 9.24
C GLU A 536 6.16 24.49 10.55
N PHE A 537 7.36 24.09 10.97
CA PHE A 537 7.65 23.39 12.22
C PHE A 537 8.23 24.28 13.32
N LEU A 538 8.13 25.61 13.19
CA LEU A 538 8.40 26.54 14.28
C LEU A 538 7.40 26.31 15.43
N GLN A 539 7.90 26.09 16.64
CA GLN A 539 7.10 25.77 17.81
C GLN A 539 7.64 26.49 19.04
N ASP A 540 6.79 26.62 20.06
CA ASP A 540 7.16 27.25 21.32
C ASP A 540 7.85 26.25 22.25
N LEU A 541 8.90 26.71 22.93
CA LEU A 541 9.53 25.95 24.00
C LEU A 541 8.55 25.81 25.19
N PRO A 542 8.64 24.72 25.96
CA PRO A 542 7.89 24.61 27.21
C PRO A 542 8.29 25.72 28.19
N ASP A 543 7.41 26.00 29.16
CA ASP A 543 7.63 27.02 30.19
C ASP A 543 9.00 26.85 30.88
N GLU A 544 9.35 25.61 31.22
CA GLU A 544 10.71 25.28 31.64
C GLU A 544 11.62 25.13 30.42
N ARG A 545 12.28 26.24 30.05
CA ARG A 545 13.15 26.30 28.88
C ARG A 545 14.37 25.37 29.04
N PRO A 546 14.59 24.39 28.15
CA PRO A 546 15.80 23.56 28.18
C PRO A 546 17.04 24.40 27.85
N ARG A 547 18.24 23.87 28.12
CA ARG A 547 19.48 24.49 27.62
C ARG A 547 19.49 24.48 26.10
N LEU A 548 20.11 25.46 25.45
CA LEU A 548 20.18 25.52 23.98
C LEU A 548 20.73 24.23 23.36
N ALA A 549 21.76 23.64 23.97
CA ALA A 549 22.37 22.39 23.50
C ALA A 549 21.38 21.20 23.52
N ASP A 550 20.34 21.29 24.33
CA ASP A 550 19.27 20.30 24.49
C ASP A 550 17.97 20.73 23.77
N SER A 551 17.96 21.90 23.12
CA SER A 551 16.81 22.41 22.37
C SER A 551 16.46 21.46 21.21
N PRO A 552 15.16 21.23 20.92
CA PRO A 552 14.76 20.41 19.79
C PRO A 552 15.30 20.90 18.43
N THR A 553 15.62 22.19 18.28
CA THR A 553 16.31 22.70 17.08
C THR A 553 17.68 22.06 16.87
N VAL A 554 18.37 21.73 17.98
CA VAL A 554 19.73 21.23 17.99
C VAL A 554 19.75 19.70 17.97
N VAL A 555 19.01 19.06 18.88
CA VAL A 555 19.06 17.60 19.05
C VAL A 555 18.02 16.86 18.21
N GLY A 556 17.07 17.57 17.62
CA GLY A 556 15.89 17.01 16.98
C GLY A 556 14.86 16.54 18.01
N ARG A 557 13.86 15.77 17.58
CA ARG A 557 12.88 15.19 18.52
C ARG A 557 13.49 14.02 19.30
N GLY A 558 13.33 14.05 20.63
CA GLY A 558 13.48 12.89 21.51
C GLY A 558 12.14 12.22 21.81
N ALA A 559 12.15 10.98 22.31
CA ALA A 559 10.95 10.19 22.61
C ALA A 559 10.00 10.80 23.66
N ARG A 560 10.35 11.92 24.30
CA ARG A 560 9.66 12.53 25.44
C ARG A 560 8.64 13.62 25.09
N SER A 561 8.44 13.96 23.81
CA SER A 561 7.44 14.94 23.39
C SER A 561 6.50 14.33 22.35
N PRO A 562 5.54 13.48 22.77
CA PRO A 562 4.60 12.80 21.87
C PRO A 562 3.67 13.78 21.10
N GLU A 563 3.43 14.98 21.64
CA GLU A 563 2.46 15.94 21.12
C GLU A 563 3.01 16.91 20.06
N ALA A 564 4.34 17.02 19.90
CA ALA A 564 4.93 17.93 18.92
C ALA A 564 4.76 17.43 17.48
N ASP A 565 4.32 18.32 16.58
CA ASP A 565 4.27 18.06 15.15
C ASP A 565 5.69 17.79 14.63
N THR A 566 5.86 16.75 13.80
CA THR A 566 7.15 16.41 13.20
C THR A 566 7.12 16.29 11.69
N PRO A 567 8.22 16.68 11.03
CA PRO A 567 8.41 16.42 9.62
C PRO A 567 8.43 14.92 9.33
N LEU A 568 8.10 14.56 8.09
CA LEU A 568 8.18 13.21 7.56
C LEU A 568 9.11 13.18 6.36
N GLY A 569 9.89 12.11 6.24
CA GLY A 569 10.73 11.85 5.07
C GLY A 569 12.22 11.78 5.42
N VAL A 570 13.07 12.24 4.50
CA VAL A 570 14.54 12.09 4.56
C VAL A 570 15.18 12.82 5.75
N SER A 571 14.47 13.79 6.34
CA SER A 571 14.85 14.47 7.58
C SER A 571 14.56 13.64 8.83
N SER A 572 13.91 12.48 8.74
CA SER A 572 13.54 11.62 9.87
C SER A 572 14.07 10.19 9.67
N TYR A 573 14.97 9.73 10.55
CA TYR A 573 15.48 8.36 10.55
C TYR A 573 15.09 7.65 11.85
N GLY A 574 14.05 6.83 11.80
CA GLY A 574 13.38 6.34 13.01
C GLY A 574 12.64 7.48 13.72
N ASP A 575 12.63 7.48 15.06
CA ASP A 575 11.98 8.52 15.88
C ASP A 575 12.78 9.82 16.02
N ARG A 576 13.94 9.93 15.35
CA ARG A 576 14.82 11.11 15.42
C ARG A 576 14.77 11.93 14.15
N VAL A 577 14.53 13.24 14.33
CA VAL A 577 14.67 14.24 13.27
C VAL A 577 16.14 14.64 13.17
N LEU A 578 16.72 14.52 11.98
CA LEU A 578 18.07 14.95 11.66
C LEU A 578 18.10 16.48 11.61
N THR A 579 18.96 17.09 12.41
CA THR A 579 19.17 18.55 12.41
C THR A 579 20.45 18.91 11.68
N VAL A 580 20.58 20.18 11.27
CA VAL A 580 21.84 20.73 10.74
C VAL A 580 23.00 20.60 11.71
N PHE A 581 22.75 20.47 13.02
CA PHE A 581 23.76 20.51 14.08
C PHE A 581 24.55 19.22 14.28
N SER A 582 24.33 18.20 13.44
CA SER A 582 25.22 17.05 13.39
C SER A 582 26.64 17.50 13.00
N PRO A 583 27.70 17.03 13.68
CA PRO A 583 29.09 17.35 13.32
C PRO A 583 29.44 16.95 11.88
N ARG A 584 28.70 16.00 11.29
CA ARG A 584 28.86 15.61 9.88
C ARG A 584 28.43 16.72 8.93
N VAL A 585 27.38 17.45 9.31
CA VAL A 585 26.77 18.52 8.53
C VAL A 585 27.48 19.84 8.82
N THR A 586 27.63 20.25 10.07
CA THR A 586 28.30 21.53 10.40
C THR A 586 29.81 21.50 10.20
N GLY A 587 30.40 20.30 10.23
CA GLY A 587 31.84 20.09 10.28
C GLY A 587 32.47 20.35 11.66
N VAL A 588 31.71 20.83 12.64
CA VAL A 588 32.22 21.20 13.97
C VAL A 588 31.36 20.55 15.05
N PRO A 589 31.94 20.02 16.14
CA PRO A 589 31.16 19.52 17.26
C PRO A 589 30.17 20.56 17.77
N THR A 590 28.91 20.15 17.97
CA THR A 590 27.79 21.02 18.38
C THR A 590 28.10 21.86 19.61
N ARG A 591 28.74 21.25 20.63
CA ARG A 591 29.17 21.94 21.86
C ARG A 591 30.12 23.11 21.62
N LEU A 592 30.98 23.01 20.59
CA LEU A 592 31.93 24.06 20.24
C LEU A 592 31.26 25.15 19.41
N LEU A 593 30.27 24.78 18.59
CA LEU A 593 29.53 25.71 17.75
C LEU A 593 28.52 26.56 18.56
N LEU A 594 27.96 26.00 19.62
CA LEU A 594 26.96 26.64 20.48
C LEU A 594 27.54 27.24 21.77
N GLY A 595 28.80 26.94 22.10
CA GLY A 595 29.45 27.45 23.31
C GLY A 595 29.93 28.90 23.20
N PRO A 596 30.27 29.56 24.32
CA PRO A 596 30.89 30.89 24.31
C PRO A 596 32.26 30.78 23.61
N ALA A 597 32.47 31.59 22.58
CA ALA A 597 33.65 31.49 21.74
C ALA A 597 34.93 31.82 22.52
N THR A 598 35.78 30.82 22.78
CA THR A 598 37.14 31.01 23.29
C THR A 598 38.15 30.33 22.36
N GLY A 599 38.92 31.10 21.59
CA GLY A 599 40.18 30.64 20.97
C GLY A 599 40.09 29.63 19.80
N PRO A 600 41.22 29.00 19.42
CA PRO A 600 41.60 28.59 18.05
C PRO A 600 40.90 27.32 17.53
N VAL A 601 39.63 27.13 17.88
CA VAL A 601 38.78 26.04 17.41
C VAL A 601 38.60 26.09 15.89
N ALA A 602 38.63 27.29 15.29
CA ALA A 602 38.59 27.47 13.84
C ALA A 602 39.81 26.88 13.10
N LEU A 603 41.00 26.87 13.73
CA LEU A 603 42.26 26.37 13.14
C LEU A 603 42.36 24.84 13.19
N LEU A 604 41.77 24.20 14.21
CA LEU A 604 41.80 22.73 14.37
C LEU A 604 40.56 22.03 13.77
N ALA A 605 39.51 22.78 13.43
CA ALA A 605 38.31 22.22 12.82
C ALA A 605 38.58 21.68 11.41
N GLU A 606 39.45 22.30 10.61
CA GLU A 606 39.68 21.89 9.23
C GLU A 606 40.32 20.50 9.07
N PRO A 607 41.44 20.17 9.75
CA PRO A 607 42.03 18.84 9.68
C PRO A 607 41.08 17.77 10.25
N GLY A 608 40.39 18.09 11.35
CA GLY A 608 39.41 17.19 11.98
C GLY A 608 38.21 16.90 11.08
N MET A 609 37.73 17.90 10.33
CA MET A 609 36.65 17.75 9.34
C MET A 609 37.06 16.83 8.18
N VAL A 610 38.28 17.00 7.67
CA VAL A 610 38.81 16.16 6.59
C VAL A 610 38.96 14.71 7.06
N LEU A 611 39.49 14.50 8.26
CA LEU A 611 39.65 13.17 8.84
C LEU A 611 38.30 12.48 9.10
N ALA A 612 37.32 13.20 9.65
CA ALA A 612 35.97 12.68 9.89
C ALA A 612 35.24 12.32 8.58
N TRP A 613 35.40 13.14 7.54
CA TRP A 613 34.85 12.86 6.22
C TRP A 613 35.52 11.65 5.57
N LEU A 614 36.85 11.53 5.64
CA LEU A 614 37.59 10.36 5.17
C LEU A 614 37.14 9.08 5.88
N LEU A 615 36.99 9.11 7.21
CA LEU A 615 36.48 7.99 8.00
C LEU A 615 35.05 7.59 7.57
N LEU A 616 34.19 8.56 7.26
CA LEU A 616 32.85 8.32 6.73
C LEU A 616 32.89 7.66 5.36
N VAL A 617 33.68 8.19 4.43
CA VAL A 617 33.85 7.62 3.09
C VAL A 617 34.37 6.19 3.17
N VAL A 618 35.39 5.94 4.00
CA VAL A 618 35.93 4.60 4.25
C VAL A 618 34.86 3.69 4.85
N ARG A 619 34.10 4.14 5.86
CA ARG A 619 33.02 3.36 6.48
C ARG A 619 31.91 3.02 5.48
N THR A 620 31.50 3.97 4.64
CA THR A 620 30.50 3.75 3.58
C THR A 620 31.03 2.80 2.52
N ALA A 621 32.29 2.93 2.11
CA ALA A 621 32.95 2.01 1.20
C ALA A 621 33.03 0.60 1.79
N VAL A 622 33.37 0.45 3.07
CA VAL A 622 33.37 -0.83 3.82
C VAL A 622 31.97 -1.41 3.94
N LYS A 623 30.94 -0.58 4.19
CA LYS A 623 29.54 -1.04 4.25
C LYS A 623 29.08 -1.54 2.88
N ARG A 624 29.39 -0.80 1.81
CA ARG A 624 29.10 -1.18 0.43
C ARG A 624 29.87 -2.43 0.02
N SER A 625 31.14 -2.57 0.41
CA SER A 625 31.96 -3.74 0.14
C SER A 625 31.49 -4.97 0.92
N ARG A 626 31.05 -4.83 2.18
CA ARG A 626 30.40 -5.91 2.95
C ARG A 626 29.10 -6.36 2.29
N THR A 627 28.26 -5.44 1.81
CA THR A 627 27.04 -5.82 1.07
C THR A 627 27.35 -6.46 -0.29
N ARG A 628 28.43 -6.05 -0.98
CA ARG A 628 28.91 -6.72 -2.19
C ARG A 628 29.50 -8.10 -1.87
N GLY A 629 30.29 -8.23 -0.82
CA GLY A 629 30.86 -9.49 -0.33
C GLY A 629 29.79 -10.49 0.10
N LEU A 630 28.74 -10.04 0.80
CA LEU A 630 27.57 -10.87 1.12
C LEU A 630 26.77 -11.26 -0.13
N ARG A 631 26.66 -10.38 -1.14
CA ARG A 631 26.02 -10.73 -2.42
C ARG A 631 26.85 -11.69 -3.26
N VAL A 632 28.18 -11.53 -3.27
CA VAL A 632 29.12 -12.43 -3.95
C VAL A 632 29.13 -13.78 -3.24
N ALA A 633 29.26 -13.82 -1.91
CA ALA A 633 29.16 -15.04 -1.12
C ALA A 633 27.79 -15.74 -1.32
N ARG A 634 26.67 -15.00 -1.34
CA ARG A 634 25.35 -15.57 -1.69
C ARG A 634 25.28 -16.09 -3.13
N ARG A 635 25.93 -15.45 -4.09
CA ARG A 635 26.03 -15.94 -5.48
C ARG A 635 26.93 -17.17 -5.58
N THR A 636 28.04 -17.21 -4.86
CA THR A 636 28.95 -18.35 -4.81
C THR A 636 28.26 -19.54 -4.13
N VAL A 637 27.60 -19.33 -2.99
CA VAL A 637 26.79 -20.37 -2.32
C VAL A 637 25.68 -20.86 -3.23
N ARG A 638 24.94 -19.97 -3.92
CA ARG A 638 23.94 -20.39 -4.93
C ARG A 638 24.56 -21.16 -6.10
N GLY A 639 25.74 -20.76 -6.56
CA GLY A 639 26.46 -21.46 -7.64
C GLY A 639 26.99 -22.83 -7.23
N VAL A 640 27.42 -22.99 -5.97
CA VAL A 640 27.82 -24.28 -5.39
C VAL A 640 26.61 -25.17 -5.18
N VAL A 641 25.51 -24.66 -4.63
CA VAL A 641 24.25 -25.40 -4.47
C VAL A 641 23.71 -25.86 -5.83
N ALA A 642 23.67 -24.98 -6.83
CA ALA A 642 23.24 -25.33 -8.18
C ALA A 642 24.17 -26.34 -8.90
N ARG A 643 25.47 -26.40 -8.54
CA ARG A 643 26.41 -27.43 -9.05
C ARG A 643 26.24 -28.76 -8.34
N LEU A 644 25.96 -28.75 -7.04
CA LEU A 644 25.69 -29.97 -6.27
C LEU A 644 24.35 -30.60 -6.71
N GLU A 645 23.34 -29.78 -7.00
CA GLU A 645 22.06 -30.24 -7.56
C GLU A 645 22.18 -30.80 -8.99
N ARG A 646 23.19 -30.39 -9.77
CA ARG A 646 23.48 -30.96 -11.11
C ARG A 646 24.37 -32.20 -11.09
N ARG A 647 25.10 -32.45 -10.00
CA ARG A 647 25.93 -33.67 -9.85
C ARG A 647 25.21 -34.80 -9.13
N GLY A 648 24.03 -34.55 -8.58
CA GLY A 648 23.16 -35.55 -7.94
C GLY A 648 21.94 -35.95 -8.77
N ARG A 649 21.94 -35.69 -10.09
CA ARG A 649 20.97 -36.22 -11.05
C ARG A 649 21.67 -37.13 -12.05
#